data_AF-X5UQD8-F1
#
_entry.id   AF-X5UQD8-F1
#
_cell.length_a   1.000
_cell.length_b   1.000
_cell.length_c   1.000
_cell.angle_alpha   90.00
_cell.angle_beta   90.00
_cell.angle_gamma   90.00
#
_symmetry.space_group_name_H-M   'P 1'
#
loop_
_entity.id
_entity.type
_entity.pdbx_description
1 polymer ?
#
loop_
_entity_poly.entity_id
_entity_poly.type
_entity_poly.pdbx_seq_one_letter_code
_entity_poly.pdbx_strand_id
1 'polypeptide(L)'
;MGALKTFDVADHNLLRRKGLRLASIEIFIGDPIEHASERATLVRAVEFLTAQGIPAVILANVNFGGRQIDLVIGLDRRVLVVESKGFTSPVRGGESGIWHVRLASGQWKEIPNLYTQTLGEKNALRDAMTAFAGGVVPYPDAALVFVPTIPAGSTVPGGDFKVSVGGLDVLPGLIATAANRGWSLDQWRDFAVHHRLTPVSSLDAALRPELLGAGQLLLAYGEAFTRTYGPLASAMVPVQCIVDGETVSSEAVVERAIADGNVLLKGASGCAKTLLSYKAALFALGHGCVPIVIPAKDFEGNLRDVANREATLLDARSAAALISAARLSDRRLVLLVDGYNECTPSERQRLTRSIAAAIRRYDAIAIVSSSIELERHDLLPAHWYVVQAPDMAIKQAIARNAAGGASVEVFSDLLGTVGSGLEARIVGQLGQSLPAGTTKYGLFDAYVRERLGPAASDGIRALSRVAGMMTDRVSFGLSVRELDRLSDREGVAGALLQTLQAANLLDKRGDRVSFSHEMFLNVFAAEAILRRAGENPDAVVAALRQPQHLEMKPFVLGAIDDDHLRRRVLSDLSDTWVVSGCLAGNFGRDAARWANVRCDEVLARVEQEIGTVRFDLSKHFSWNVQARPETLQEWTSHDRAVLAAIGQDLVRGQRLDHVLDLIGKMDKRLAEEHGRLLDEARKQKLGLRSGLYAMSYTGFAGREIGLAQICSPAHSGHLYQGPKIAAEVNLHERLHSENLSPGQVGLLIELDKYSERGAPSIGTFLPAILTRIWPKAAHHLRLATHARSRYERPCAQ
;
A
#
# COMPACT_ATOMS: atom_id res chain seq x y z
N MET A 1 -27.50 49.31 -19.21
CA MET A 1 -28.72 48.91 -19.95
C MET A 1 -28.28 48.06 -21.13
N GLY A 2 -28.60 46.77 -21.11
CA GLY A 2 -28.17 45.80 -22.11
C GLY A 2 -28.26 44.39 -21.51
N ALA A 3 -29.41 43.76 -21.71
CA ALA A 3 -29.72 42.41 -21.24
C ALA A 3 -28.95 41.36 -22.05
N LEU A 4 -28.37 40.35 -21.38
CA LEU A 4 -28.06 39.06 -21.98
C LEU A 4 -28.20 37.97 -20.92
N LYS A 5 -29.04 37.01 -21.29
CA LYS A 5 -29.62 35.92 -20.50
C LYS A 5 -28.54 34.99 -19.92
N THR A 6 -28.63 34.74 -18.62
CA THR A 6 -28.09 33.53 -17.98
C THR A 6 -28.84 32.31 -18.53
N PHE A 7 -28.14 31.48 -19.30
CA PHE A 7 -28.60 30.13 -19.64
C PHE A 7 -28.41 29.26 -18.39
N ASP A 8 -29.54 28.75 -17.91
CA ASP A 8 -29.64 27.87 -16.76
C ASP A 8 -29.10 26.47 -17.13
N VAL A 9 -28.10 26.00 -16.39
CA VAL A 9 -27.41 24.70 -16.57
C VAL A 9 -28.20 23.55 -15.91
N ALA A 10 -29.44 23.82 -15.47
CA ALA A 10 -30.28 22.86 -14.77
C ALA A 10 -30.98 21.81 -15.67
N ASP A 11 -31.05 22.01 -17.00
CA ASP A 11 -31.90 21.16 -17.87
C ASP A 11 -31.23 19.90 -18.44
N HIS A 12 -29.90 19.77 -18.38
CA HIS A 12 -29.21 18.56 -18.86
C HIS A 12 -29.20 17.39 -17.86
N ASN A 13 -29.58 17.63 -16.60
CA ASN A 13 -29.64 16.60 -15.56
C ASN A 13 -31.07 16.07 -15.29
N LEU A 14 -32.10 16.68 -15.87
CA LEU A 14 -33.48 16.23 -15.67
C LEU A 14 -33.87 15.04 -16.56
N LEU A 15 -33.13 14.78 -17.65
CA LEU A 15 -33.28 13.58 -18.48
C LEU A 15 -32.57 12.33 -17.91
N ARG A 16 -31.66 12.47 -16.92
CA ARG A 16 -31.02 11.34 -16.23
C ARG A 16 -31.79 10.86 -14.98
N ARG A 17 -32.76 11.62 -14.48
CA ARG A 17 -33.50 11.33 -13.23
C ARG A 17 -34.88 10.68 -13.39
N LYS A 18 -35.35 10.49 -14.62
CA LYS A 18 -36.33 9.42 -14.90
C LYS A 18 -35.53 8.16 -15.23
N GLY A 19 -35.28 7.34 -14.22
CA GLY A 19 -34.87 5.96 -14.43
C GLY A 19 -35.96 5.22 -15.20
N LEU A 20 -35.97 5.34 -16.53
CA LEU A 20 -36.30 4.18 -17.34
C LEU A 20 -35.28 3.13 -16.91
N ARG A 21 -35.72 2.10 -16.19
CA ARG A 21 -34.97 0.86 -16.13
C ARG A 21 -34.69 0.50 -17.59
N LEU A 22 -33.44 0.59 -18.04
CA LEU A 22 -33.01 -0.13 -19.22
C LEU A 22 -33.45 -1.56 -18.98
N ALA A 23 -34.34 -2.09 -19.82
CA ALA A 23 -34.66 -3.50 -19.76
C ALA A 23 -33.34 -4.28 -19.84
N SER A 24 -33.15 -5.26 -18.97
CA SER A 24 -31.91 -6.05 -18.94
C SER A 24 -31.85 -6.91 -20.21
N ILE A 25 -31.22 -6.38 -21.25
CA ILE A 25 -30.85 -7.13 -22.44
C ILE A 25 -29.44 -7.65 -22.22
N GLU A 26 -29.28 -8.96 -22.19
CA GLU A 26 -27.99 -9.64 -22.06
C GLU A 26 -27.63 -10.27 -23.40
N ILE A 27 -26.39 -10.08 -23.86
CA ILE A 27 -25.92 -10.62 -25.13
C ILE A 27 -24.80 -11.61 -24.85
N PHE A 28 -24.89 -12.79 -25.47
CA PHE A 28 -23.89 -13.84 -25.45
C PHE A 28 -23.49 -14.17 -26.88
N ILE A 29 -22.22 -14.48 -27.09
CA ILE A 29 -21.67 -14.77 -28.42
C ILE A 29 -20.99 -16.13 -28.43
N GLY A 30 -21.25 -16.91 -29.48
CA GLY A 30 -20.45 -18.09 -29.80
C GLY A 30 -19.14 -17.70 -30.46
N ASP A 31 -19.23 -17.14 -31.67
CA ASP A 31 -18.10 -16.68 -32.48
C ASP A 31 -18.27 -15.21 -32.94
N PRO A 32 -17.19 -14.48 -33.32
CA PRO A 32 -17.29 -13.10 -33.81
C PRO A 32 -18.26 -12.96 -35.00
N ILE A 33 -19.12 -11.93 -34.97
CA ILE A 33 -20.12 -11.70 -36.03
C ILE A 33 -19.45 -11.10 -37.27
N GLU A 34 -19.24 -11.89 -38.30
CA GLU A 34 -18.51 -11.49 -39.51
C GLU A 34 -19.41 -10.80 -40.55
N HIS A 35 -20.65 -11.24 -40.69
CA HIS A 35 -21.53 -10.78 -41.76
C HIS A 35 -22.30 -9.50 -41.38
N ALA A 36 -22.36 -8.54 -42.32
CA ALA A 36 -23.05 -7.27 -42.11
C ALA A 36 -24.56 -7.44 -41.91
N SER A 37 -25.16 -8.48 -42.51
CA SER A 37 -26.57 -8.82 -42.32
C SER A 37 -26.86 -9.20 -40.87
N GLU A 38 -26.06 -10.05 -40.26
CA GLU A 38 -26.19 -10.47 -38.86
C GLU A 38 -26.05 -9.29 -37.91
N ARG A 39 -25.05 -8.42 -38.14
CA ARG A 39 -24.84 -7.19 -37.38
C ARG A 39 -26.07 -6.27 -37.43
N ALA A 40 -26.63 -6.04 -38.61
CA ALA A 40 -27.82 -5.21 -38.77
C ALA A 40 -29.05 -5.81 -38.09
N THR A 41 -29.22 -7.13 -38.15
CA THR A 41 -30.29 -7.86 -37.45
C THR A 41 -30.16 -7.71 -35.94
N LEU A 42 -28.96 -7.90 -35.37
CA LEU A 42 -28.70 -7.73 -33.95
C LEU A 42 -28.98 -6.29 -33.50
N VAL A 43 -28.49 -5.29 -34.24
CA VAL A 43 -28.76 -3.86 -33.97
C VAL A 43 -30.26 -3.61 -33.94
N ARG A 44 -30.99 -4.05 -34.97
CA ARG A 44 -32.43 -3.82 -35.07
C ARG A 44 -33.20 -4.47 -33.92
N ALA A 45 -32.81 -5.68 -33.52
CA ALA A 45 -33.42 -6.38 -32.38
C ALA A 45 -33.20 -5.61 -31.08
N VAL A 46 -31.95 -5.22 -30.79
CA VAL A 46 -31.61 -4.50 -29.55
C VAL A 46 -32.26 -3.11 -29.50
N GLU A 47 -32.26 -2.37 -30.60
CA GLU A 47 -32.96 -1.08 -30.71
C GLU A 47 -34.44 -1.20 -30.35
N PHE A 48 -35.12 -2.19 -30.93
CA PHE A 48 -36.54 -2.40 -30.69
C PHE A 48 -36.83 -2.83 -29.24
N LEU A 49 -36.10 -3.82 -28.73
CA LEU A 49 -36.25 -4.32 -27.37
C LEU A 49 -36.01 -3.21 -26.34
N THR A 50 -34.98 -2.39 -26.57
CA THR A 50 -34.66 -1.23 -25.71
C THR A 50 -35.79 -0.19 -25.76
N ALA A 51 -36.25 0.17 -26.96
CA ALA A 51 -37.31 1.16 -27.15
C ALA A 51 -38.64 0.73 -26.51
N GLN A 52 -38.93 -0.57 -26.46
CA GLN A 52 -40.13 -1.13 -25.85
C GLN A 52 -39.96 -1.53 -24.37
N GLY A 53 -38.74 -1.44 -23.82
CA GLY A 53 -38.46 -1.88 -22.45
C GLY A 53 -38.66 -3.39 -22.23
N ILE A 54 -38.40 -4.22 -23.25
CA ILE A 54 -38.58 -5.67 -23.19
C ILE A 54 -37.24 -6.32 -22.78
N PRO A 55 -37.18 -7.05 -21.64
CA PRO A 55 -35.95 -7.76 -21.25
C PRO A 55 -35.75 -9.00 -22.12
N ALA A 56 -34.48 -9.33 -22.41
CA ALA A 56 -34.13 -10.42 -23.32
C ALA A 56 -32.74 -10.99 -23.04
N VAL A 57 -32.55 -12.26 -23.39
CA VAL A 57 -31.23 -12.90 -23.53
C VAL A 57 -31.02 -13.20 -25.00
N ILE A 58 -30.01 -12.59 -25.61
CA ILE A 58 -29.69 -12.74 -27.02
C ILE A 58 -28.45 -13.61 -27.15
N LEU A 59 -28.53 -14.68 -27.95
CA LEU A 59 -27.38 -15.50 -28.32
C LEU A 59 -27.06 -15.21 -29.78
N ALA A 60 -25.89 -14.65 -30.07
CA ALA A 60 -25.49 -14.28 -31.42
C ALA A 60 -24.36 -15.20 -31.92
N ASN A 61 -24.46 -15.58 -33.19
CA ASN A 61 -23.48 -16.40 -33.90
C ASN A 61 -23.05 -17.64 -33.10
N VAL A 62 -24.01 -18.52 -32.80
CA VAL A 62 -23.82 -19.69 -31.93
C VAL A 62 -23.87 -20.99 -32.73
N ASN A 63 -23.23 -22.05 -32.26
CA ASN A 63 -23.26 -23.36 -32.92
C ASN A 63 -23.92 -24.42 -32.03
N PHE A 64 -24.96 -25.07 -32.55
CA PHE A 64 -25.62 -26.20 -31.90
C PHE A 64 -25.72 -27.38 -32.87
N GLY A 65 -25.22 -28.55 -32.45
CA GLY A 65 -25.29 -29.77 -33.26
C GLY A 65 -24.58 -29.66 -34.63
N GLY A 66 -23.54 -28.83 -34.73
CA GLY A 66 -22.81 -28.57 -35.98
C GLY A 66 -23.47 -27.54 -36.91
N ARG A 67 -24.54 -26.87 -36.45
CA ARG A 67 -25.22 -25.81 -37.20
C ARG A 67 -25.00 -24.46 -36.53
N GLN A 68 -24.50 -23.51 -37.31
CA GLN A 68 -24.42 -22.12 -36.92
C GLN A 68 -25.82 -21.50 -36.95
N ILE A 69 -26.12 -20.65 -35.97
CA ILE A 69 -27.34 -19.87 -35.85
C ILE A 69 -26.94 -18.42 -35.66
N ASP A 70 -27.37 -17.57 -36.59
CA ASP A 70 -27.02 -16.14 -36.62
C ASP A 70 -27.48 -15.41 -35.34
N LEU A 71 -28.75 -15.59 -34.94
CA LEU A 71 -29.32 -14.90 -33.79
C LEU A 71 -30.44 -15.71 -33.12
N VAL A 72 -30.39 -15.83 -31.80
CA VAL A 72 -31.47 -16.34 -30.95
C VAL A 72 -31.89 -15.23 -30.01
N ILE A 73 -33.16 -14.83 -30.06
CA ILE A 73 -33.75 -13.82 -29.17
C ILE A 73 -34.62 -14.54 -28.15
N GLY A 74 -34.05 -14.84 -26.98
CA GLY A 74 -34.75 -15.38 -25.82
C GLY A 74 -35.49 -14.28 -25.07
N LEU A 75 -36.81 -14.36 -25.04
CA LEU A 75 -37.71 -13.49 -24.27
C LEU A 75 -38.28 -14.29 -23.10
N ASP A 76 -38.90 -13.61 -22.13
CA ASP A 76 -39.62 -14.33 -21.10
C ASP A 76 -40.74 -15.16 -21.73
N ARG A 77 -40.62 -16.49 -21.59
CA ARG A 77 -41.55 -17.49 -22.12
C ARG A 77 -41.69 -17.48 -23.64
N ARG A 78 -40.67 -17.04 -24.39
CA ARG A 78 -40.65 -17.13 -25.85
C ARG A 78 -39.22 -17.13 -26.41
N VAL A 79 -39.04 -17.65 -27.62
CA VAL A 79 -37.77 -17.53 -28.34
C VAL A 79 -37.99 -17.41 -29.84
N LEU A 80 -37.20 -16.54 -30.47
CA LEU A 80 -37.16 -16.36 -31.91
C LEU A 80 -35.75 -16.66 -32.43
N VAL A 81 -35.65 -17.62 -33.35
CA VAL A 81 -34.44 -17.88 -34.15
C VAL A 81 -34.50 -17.01 -35.39
N VAL A 82 -33.44 -16.27 -35.67
CA VAL A 82 -33.36 -15.41 -36.86
C VAL A 82 -32.14 -15.78 -37.66
N GLU A 83 -32.37 -16.10 -38.94
CA GLU A 83 -31.36 -16.34 -39.95
C GLU A 83 -31.32 -15.14 -40.90
N SER A 84 -30.14 -14.54 -41.08
CA SER A 84 -29.99 -13.23 -41.73
C SER A 84 -29.28 -13.35 -43.08
N LYS A 85 -29.88 -12.81 -44.16
CA LYS A 85 -29.31 -12.90 -45.52
C LYS A 85 -29.18 -11.54 -46.19
N GLY A 86 -27.94 -11.14 -46.47
CA GLY A 86 -27.58 -9.88 -47.12
C GLY A 86 -27.46 -9.95 -48.64
N PHE A 87 -28.46 -10.51 -49.34
CA PHE A 87 -28.41 -10.56 -50.81
C PHE A 87 -28.70 -9.19 -51.43
N THR A 88 -27.88 -8.80 -52.41
CA THR A 88 -28.10 -7.59 -53.22
C THR A 88 -28.78 -7.87 -54.56
N SER A 89 -28.93 -9.15 -54.92
CA SER A 89 -29.50 -9.59 -56.20
C SER A 89 -30.76 -10.44 -55.98
N PRO A 90 -31.69 -10.48 -56.97
CA PRO A 90 -32.91 -11.27 -56.87
C PRO A 90 -32.66 -12.75 -56.54
N VAL A 91 -33.50 -13.30 -55.67
CA VAL A 91 -33.49 -14.71 -55.28
C VAL A 91 -34.82 -15.37 -55.62
N ARG A 92 -34.81 -16.68 -55.91
CA ARG A 92 -36.03 -17.45 -56.14
C ARG A 92 -35.95 -18.84 -55.52
N GLY A 93 -37.06 -19.29 -54.94
CA GLY A 93 -37.18 -20.61 -54.33
C GLY A 93 -38.51 -20.77 -53.60
N GLY A 94 -38.88 -22.02 -53.32
CA GLY A 94 -40.04 -22.36 -52.48
C GLY A 94 -39.63 -22.92 -51.12
N GLU A 95 -40.59 -23.35 -50.31
CA GLU A 95 -40.35 -23.99 -49.00
C GLU A 95 -39.52 -25.28 -49.12
N SER A 96 -39.59 -25.95 -50.28
CA SER A 96 -38.82 -27.14 -50.63
C SER A 96 -38.11 -26.96 -51.99
N GLY A 97 -37.12 -27.83 -52.27
CA GLY A 97 -36.33 -27.80 -53.51
C GLY A 97 -35.15 -26.83 -53.48
N ILE A 98 -34.43 -26.72 -54.59
CA ILE A 98 -33.19 -25.92 -54.71
C ILE A 98 -33.53 -24.43 -54.90
N TRP A 99 -32.80 -23.56 -54.20
CA TRP A 99 -32.93 -22.12 -54.36
C TRP A 99 -31.94 -21.58 -55.38
N HIS A 100 -32.23 -20.41 -55.94
CA HIS A 100 -31.35 -19.77 -56.90
C HIS A 100 -31.16 -18.29 -56.57
N VAL A 101 -29.96 -17.79 -56.83
CA VAL A 101 -29.62 -16.35 -56.80
C VAL A 101 -29.22 -15.89 -58.19
N ARG A 102 -29.66 -14.69 -58.58
CA ARG A 102 -29.28 -14.10 -59.87
C ARG A 102 -27.88 -13.50 -59.76
N LEU A 103 -26.98 -13.91 -60.64
CA LEU A 103 -25.64 -13.34 -60.75
C LEU A 103 -25.67 -12.04 -61.57
N ALA A 104 -24.61 -11.24 -61.47
CA ALA A 104 -24.43 -10.03 -62.27
C ALA A 104 -24.46 -10.30 -63.79
N SER A 105 -24.09 -11.51 -64.23
CA SER A 105 -24.19 -11.96 -65.62
C SER A 105 -25.63 -12.20 -66.10
N GLY A 106 -26.62 -12.09 -65.21
CA GLY A 106 -28.03 -12.40 -65.47
C GLY A 106 -28.39 -13.88 -65.35
N GLN A 107 -27.40 -14.78 -65.21
CA GLN A 107 -27.61 -16.20 -64.98
C GLN A 107 -28.07 -16.49 -63.55
N TRP A 108 -28.81 -17.59 -63.37
CA TRP A 108 -29.22 -18.08 -62.06
C TRP A 108 -28.23 -19.14 -61.56
N LYS A 109 -27.71 -18.96 -60.35
CA LYS A 109 -26.83 -19.90 -59.67
C LYS A 109 -27.60 -20.63 -58.57
N GLU A 110 -27.47 -21.95 -58.51
CA GLU A 110 -28.03 -22.76 -57.43
C GLU A 110 -27.36 -22.43 -56.09
N ILE A 111 -28.19 -22.34 -55.05
CA ILE A 111 -27.80 -22.14 -53.66
C ILE A 111 -28.63 -23.07 -52.75
N PRO A 112 -28.14 -23.36 -51.53
CA PRO A 112 -28.93 -24.10 -50.55
C PRO A 112 -30.29 -23.46 -50.28
N ASN A 113 -31.28 -24.30 -49.95
CA ASN A 113 -32.61 -23.82 -49.60
C ASN A 113 -32.57 -23.11 -48.25
N LEU A 114 -32.72 -21.78 -48.29
CA LEU A 114 -32.61 -20.92 -47.12
C LEU A 114 -33.73 -21.16 -46.12
N TYR A 115 -34.95 -21.46 -46.58
CA TYR A 115 -36.08 -21.81 -45.71
C TYR A 115 -35.81 -23.12 -44.94
N THR A 116 -35.33 -24.16 -45.64
CA THR A 116 -34.98 -25.44 -45.03
C THR A 116 -33.80 -25.30 -44.07
N GLN A 117 -32.85 -24.43 -44.39
CA GLN A 117 -31.74 -24.08 -43.50
C GLN A 117 -32.25 -23.46 -42.19
N THR A 118 -33.08 -22.41 -42.26
CA THR A 118 -33.67 -21.75 -41.08
C THR A 118 -34.51 -22.71 -40.24
N LEU A 119 -35.26 -23.61 -40.88
CA LEU A 119 -35.99 -24.67 -40.18
C LEU A 119 -35.04 -25.66 -39.47
N GLY A 120 -33.92 -25.97 -40.10
CA GLY A 120 -32.86 -26.81 -39.53
C GLY A 120 -32.21 -26.17 -38.30
N GLU A 121 -31.94 -24.87 -38.33
CA GLU A 121 -31.39 -24.10 -37.20
C GLU A 121 -32.38 -24.04 -36.02
N LYS A 122 -33.66 -23.80 -36.31
CA LYS A 122 -34.74 -23.91 -35.32
C LYS A 122 -34.78 -25.27 -34.64
N ASN A 123 -34.64 -26.36 -35.40
CA ASN A 123 -34.63 -27.70 -34.84
C ASN A 123 -33.35 -27.97 -34.05
N ALA A 124 -32.20 -27.49 -34.51
CA ALA A 124 -30.93 -27.63 -33.78
C ALA A 124 -30.97 -26.92 -32.43
N LEU A 125 -31.53 -25.70 -32.35
CA LEU A 125 -31.75 -25.03 -31.08
C LEU A 125 -32.69 -25.85 -30.19
N ARG A 126 -33.80 -26.36 -30.73
CA ARG A 126 -34.75 -27.18 -29.95
C ARG A 126 -34.10 -28.45 -29.40
N ASP A 127 -33.27 -29.12 -30.18
CA ASP A 127 -32.59 -30.34 -29.75
C ASP A 127 -31.58 -30.02 -28.64
N ALA A 128 -30.83 -28.92 -28.77
CA ALA A 128 -29.95 -28.43 -27.71
C ALA A 128 -30.73 -28.06 -26.44
N MET A 129 -31.87 -27.38 -26.58
CA MET A 129 -32.76 -27.05 -25.46
C MET A 129 -33.29 -28.32 -24.77
N THR A 130 -33.69 -29.33 -25.55
CA THR A 130 -34.18 -30.62 -25.05
C THR A 130 -33.10 -31.36 -24.27
N ALA A 131 -31.87 -31.38 -24.81
CA ALA A 131 -30.72 -32.01 -24.17
C ALA A 131 -30.36 -31.32 -22.85
N PHE A 132 -30.41 -29.99 -22.80
CA PHE A 132 -30.15 -29.21 -21.58
C PHE A 132 -31.24 -29.40 -20.51
N ALA A 133 -32.51 -29.30 -20.89
CA ALA A 133 -33.63 -29.40 -19.96
C ALA A 133 -33.95 -30.84 -19.49
N GLY A 134 -33.41 -31.86 -20.17
CA GLY A 134 -33.69 -33.26 -19.87
C GLY A 134 -35.15 -33.67 -20.10
N GLY A 135 -35.89 -32.95 -20.95
CA GLY A 135 -37.32 -33.13 -21.11
C GLY A 135 -37.93 -32.36 -22.30
N VAL A 136 -39.24 -32.44 -22.45
CA VAL A 136 -39.96 -31.83 -23.58
C VAL A 136 -39.89 -30.30 -23.49
N VAL A 137 -39.36 -29.67 -24.53
CA VAL A 137 -39.31 -28.21 -24.67
C VAL A 137 -40.21 -27.72 -25.82
N PRO A 138 -40.74 -26.48 -25.71
CA PRO A 138 -41.49 -25.82 -26.77
C PRO A 138 -40.67 -25.63 -28.05
N TYR A 139 -41.36 -25.55 -29.20
CA TYR A 139 -40.69 -25.22 -30.46
C TYR A 139 -40.38 -23.71 -30.53
N PRO A 140 -39.14 -23.33 -30.90
CA PRO A 140 -38.82 -21.94 -31.19
C PRO A 140 -39.63 -21.39 -32.38
N ASP A 141 -39.93 -20.10 -32.37
CA ASP A 141 -40.30 -19.40 -33.60
C ASP A 141 -39.04 -19.22 -34.46
N ALA A 142 -39.21 -19.10 -35.78
CA ALA A 142 -38.08 -18.87 -36.68
C ALA A 142 -38.41 -17.87 -37.78
N ALA A 143 -37.40 -17.08 -38.16
CA ALA A 143 -37.51 -16.06 -39.18
C ALA A 143 -36.29 -16.09 -40.12
N LEU A 144 -36.56 -16.14 -41.42
CA LEU A 144 -35.58 -15.86 -42.46
C LEU A 144 -35.71 -14.38 -42.85
N VAL A 145 -34.69 -13.59 -42.49
CA VAL A 145 -34.69 -12.13 -42.64
C VAL A 145 -33.72 -11.70 -43.73
N PHE A 146 -34.25 -11.07 -44.78
CA PHE A 146 -33.44 -10.43 -45.83
C PHE A 146 -33.06 -9.03 -45.41
N VAL A 147 -31.76 -8.74 -45.43
CA VAL A 147 -31.20 -7.46 -44.97
C VAL A 147 -30.70 -6.64 -46.16
N PRO A 148 -31.15 -5.37 -46.33
CA PRO A 148 -32.15 -4.67 -45.52
C PRO A 148 -33.59 -5.08 -45.84
N THR A 149 -33.86 -5.59 -47.05
CA THR A 149 -35.18 -6.05 -47.49
C THR A 149 -35.03 -7.16 -48.53
N ILE A 150 -36.12 -7.82 -48.90
CA ILE A 150 -36.13 -8.81 -49.97
C ILE A 150 -35.77 -8.10 -51.30
N PRO A 151 -34.74 -8.54 -52.03
CA PRO A 151 -34.32 -7.86 -53.26
C PRO A 151 -35.45 -7.78 -54.28
N ALA A 152 -35.61 -6.64 -54.93
CA ALA A 152 -36.66 -6.41 -55.92
C ALA A 152 -36.61 -7.45 -57.06
N GLY A 153 -37.76 -8.03 -57.42
CA GLY A 153 -37.85 -9.09 -58.42
C GLY A 153 -37.54 -10.49 -57.91
N SER A 154 -37.36 -10.67 -56.60
CA SER A 154 -37.28 -11.99 -55.97
C SER A 154 -38.64 -12.70 -55.95
N THR A 155 -38.63 -14.03 -55.95
CA THR A 155 -39.82 -14.88 -55.79
C THR A 155 -39.55 -15.89 -54.67
N VAL A 156 -39.89 -15.51 -53.45
CA VAL A 156 -39.68 -16.30 -52.22
C VAL A 156 -41.02 -16.51 -51.51
N PRO A 157 -41.18 -17.58 -50.71
CA PRO A 157 -42.41 -17.79 -49.94
C PRO A 157 -42.60 -16.65 -48.93
N GLY A 158 -43.86 -16.30 -48.63
CA GLY A 158 -44.19 -15.32 -47.58
C GLY A 158 -44.01 -15.84 -46.15
N GLY A 159 -43.59 -17.12 -46.01
CA GLY A 159 -43.49 -17.83 -44.75
C GLY A 159 -44.78 -18.55 -44.35
N ASP A 160 -44.67 -19.40 -43.34
CA ASP A 160 -45.76 -20.17 -42.74
C ASP A 160 -45.60 -20.23 -41.21
N PHE A 161 -46.33 -21.13 -40.55
CA PHE A 161 -46.23 -21.31 -39.09
C PHE A 161 -44.88 -21.89 -38.63
N LYS A 162 -44.03 -22.39 -39.55
CA LYS A 162 -42.73 -22.98 -39.21
C LYS A 162 -41.62 -21.94 -39.30
N VAL A 163 -41.59 -21.15 -40.37
CA VAL A 163 -40.62 -20.08 -40.62
C VAL A 163 -41.31 -18.87 -41.27
N SER A 164 -41.21 -17.70 -40.64
CA SER A 164 -41.60 -16.43 -41.24
C SER A 164 -40.52 -15.92 -42.20
N VAL A 165 -40.90 -15.35 -43.34
CA VAL A 165 -39.93 -14.83 -44.33
C VAL A 165 -40.23 -13.36 -44.62
N GLY A 166 -39.24 -12.49 -44.51
CA GLY A 166 -39.45 -11.05 -44.70
C GLY A 166 -38.17 -10.22 -44.77
N GLY A 167 -38.32 -8.90 -44.87
CA GLY A 167 -37.23 -7.94 -44.74
C GLY A 167 -36.87 -7.64 -43.29
N LEU A 168 -35.85 -6.81 -43.05
CA LEU A 168 -35.44 -6.44 -41.69
C LEU A 168 -36.54 -5.65 -40.93
N ASP A 169 -37.44 -5.01 -41.67
CA ASP A 169 -38.58 -4.24 -41.15
C ASP A 169 -39.64 -5.10 -40.44
N VAL A 170 -39.73 -6.40 -40.75
CA VAL A 170 -40.72 -7.29 -40.11
C VAL A 170 -40.28 -7.78 -38.72
N LEU A 171 -38.97 -7.70 -38.41
CA LEU A 171 -38.39 -8.24 -37.17
C LEU A 171 -39.05 -7.69 -35.88
N PRO A 172 -39.30 -6.38 -35.72
CA PRO A 172 -40.05 -5.84 -34.58
C PRO A 172 -41.42 -6.50 -34.37
N GLY A 173 -42.19 -6.72 -35.44
CA GLY A 173 -43.51 -7.36 -35.35
C GLY A 173 -43.40 -8.82 -34.90
N LEU A 174 -42.38 -9.52 -35.39
CA LEU A 174 -42.08 -10.88 -34.96
C LEU A 174 -41.68 -10.93 -33.48
N ILE A 175 -40.90 -9.98 -32.98
CA ILE A 175 -40.55 -9.88 -31.54
C ILE A 175 -41.79 -9.56 -30.69
N ALA A 176 -42.67 -8.66 -31.15
CA ALA A 176 -43.83 -8.19 -30.40
C ALA A 176 -45.00 -9.19 -30.33
N THR A 177 -44.99 -10.26 -31.13
CA THR A 177 -46.09 -11.24 -31.17
C THR A 177 -46.24 -11.96 -29.81
N ALA A 178 -47.47 -12.04 -29.27
CA ALA A 178 -47.72 -12.64 -27.96
C ALA A 178 -47.84 -14.17 -28.04
N ALA A 179 -46.93 -14.90 -27.38
CA ALA A 179 -47.05 -16.34 -27.14
C ALA A 179 -46.36 -16.74 -25.81
N ASN A 180 -47.09 -17.38 -24.89
CA ASN A 180 -46.64 -17.65 -23.51
C ASN A 180 -46.26 -19.12 -23.26
N ARG A 181 -45.34 -19.68 -24.06
CA ARG A 181 -44.98 -21.11 -23.99
C ARG A 181 -43.48 -21.35 -24.17
N GLY A 182 -42.58 -20.62 -23.51
CA GLY A 182 -41.12 -20.77 -23.65
C GLY A 182 -40.39 -20.78 -22.31
N TRP A 183 -39.06 -20.75 -22.34
CA TRP A 183 -38.19 -20.65 -21.17
C TRP A 183 -38.23 -19.27 -20.51
N SER A 184 -37.99 -19.21 -19.20
CA SER A 184 -37.73 -17.95 -18.50
C SER A 184 -36.36 -17.38 -18.92
N LEU A 185 -36.13 -16.10 -18.59
CA LEU A 185 -34.83 -15.48 -18.83
C LEU A 185 -33.69 -16.16 -18.05
N ASP A 186 -33.94 -16.64 -16.83
CA ASP A 186 -32.95 -17.39 -16.04
C ASP A 186 -32.52 -18.68 -16.74
N GLN A 187 -33.48 -19.43 -17.32
CA GLN A 187 -33.18 -20.64 -18.08
C GLN A 187 -32.33 -20.34 -19.32
N TRP A 188 -32.55 -19.20 -19.99
CA TRP A 188 -31.71 -18.77 -21.10
C TRP A 188 -30.29 -18.41 -20.65
N ARG A 189 -30.11 -17.77 -19.48
CA ARG A 189 -28.79 -17.49 -18.89
C ARG A 189 -28.05 -18.78 -18.57
N ASP A 190 -28.70 -19.72 -17.89
CA ASP A 190 -28.10 -21.01 -17.53
C ASP A 190 -27.73 -21.83 -18.78
N PHE A 191 -28.56 -21.77 -19.82
CA PHE A 191 -28.29 -22.40 -21.10
C PHE A 191 -27.06 -21.79 -21.80
N ALA A 192 -26.93 -20.46 -21.80
CA ALA A 192 -25.77 -19.78 -22.36
C ALA A 192 -24.46 -20.18 -21.62
N VAL A 193 -24.52 -20.26 -20.29
CA VAL A 193 -23.40 -20.72 -19.45
C VAL A 193 -23.05 -22.18 -19.73
N HIS A 194 -24.05 -23.07 -19.85
CA HIS A 194 -23.86 -24.48 -20.16
C HIS A 194 -23.11 -24.69 -21.48
N HIS A 195 -23.46 -23.90 -22.50
CA HIS A 195 -22.82 -23.92 -23.81
C HIS A 195 -21.52 -23.09 -23.88
N ARG A 196 -21.04 -22.56 -22.75
CA ARG A 196 -19.80 -21.77 -22.64
C ARG A 196 -19.78 -20.56 -23.59
N LEU A 197 -20.94 -19.95 -23.82
CA LEU A 197 -21.04 -18.75 -24.64
C LEU A 197 -20.39 -17.57 -23.91
N THR A 198 -19.77 -16.66 -24.67
CA THR A 198 -19.08 -15.50 -24.11
C THR A 198 -20.07 -14.36 -23.88
N PRO A 199 -20.32 -13.93 -22.63
CA PRO A 199 -21.11 -12.73 -22.37
C PRO A 199 -20.38 -11.48 -22.89
N VAL A 200 -21.10 -10.54 -23.49
CA VAL A 200 -20.54 -9.25 -23.94
C VAL A 200 -21.18 -8.08 -23.20
N SER A 201 -20.37 -7.07 -22.88
CA SER A 201 -20.78 -5.94 -22.03
C SER A 201 -21.61 -4.88 -22.74
N SER A 202 -21.68 -4.91 -24.07
CA SER A 202 -22.46 -3.97 -24.88
C SER A 202 -22.73 -4.52 -26.28
N LEU A 203 -23.70 -3.91 -26.96
CA LEU A 203 -23.95 -4.15 -28.39
C LEU A 203 -22.70 -3.85 -29.22
N ASP A 204 -21.96 -2.76 -28.95
CA ASP A 204 -20.74 -2.44 -29.70
C ASP A 204 -19.66 -3.53 -29.56
N ALA A 205 -19.53 -4.12 -28.36
CA ALA A 205 -18.62 -5.24 -28.13
C ALA A 205 -19.03 -6.49 -28.91
N ALA A 206 -20.34 -6.69 -29.14
CA ALA A 206 -20.83 -7.76 -29.99
C ALA A 206 -20.49 -7.57 -31.48
N LEU A 207 -20.45 -6.32 -31.92
CA LEU A 207 -20.30 -5.97 -33.33
C LEU A 207 -18.84 -5.77 -33.76
N ARG A 208 -17.91 -5.59 -32.81
CA ARG A 208 -16.51 -5.26 -33.08
C ARG A 208 -15.56 -6.29 -32.45
N PRO A 209 -14.89 -7.14 -33.26
CA PRO A 209 -13.95 -8.14 -32.76
C PRO A 209 -12.84 -7.57 -31.86
N GLU A 210 -12.40 -6.33 -32.11
CA GLU A 210 -11.36 -5.68 -31.32
C GLU A 210 -11.83 -5.35 -29.90
N LEU A 211 -13.10 -4.97 -29.73
CA LEU A 211 -13.70 -4.70 -28.41
C LEU A 211 -13.94 -5.99 -27.64
N LEU A 212 -14.38 -7.04 -28.33
CA LEU A 212 -14.51 -8.38 -27.75
C LEU A 212 -13.16 -8.90 -27.25
N GLY A 213 -12.12 -8.85 -28.10
CA GLY A 213 -10.76 -9.26 -27.74
C GLY A 213 -10.16 -8.42 -26.60
N ALA A 214 -10.42 -7.11 -26.57
CA ALA A 214 -10.04 -6.26 -25.46
C ALA A 214 -10.72 -6.68 -24.15
N GLY A 215 -12.02 -6.95 -24.17
CA GLY A 215 -12.77 -7.42 -22.99
C GLY A 215 -12.24 -8.74 -22.46
N GLN A 216 -12.00 -9.72 -23.33
CA GLN A 216 -11.43 -11.03 -22.97
C GLN A 216 -10.03 -10.89 -22.36
N LEU A 217 -9.16 -10.07 -22.96
CA LEU A 217 -7.81 -9.83 -22.43
C LEU A 217 -7.86 -9.23 -21.02
N LEU A 218 -8.72 -8.23 -20.79
CA LEU A 218 -8.83 -7.56 -19.49
C LEU A 218 -9.43 -8.48 -18.43
N LEU A 219 -10.38 -9.35 -18.80
CA LEU A 219 -10.95 -10.34 -17.90
C LEU A 219 -9.89 -11.37 -17.47
N ALA A 220 -9.21 -11.99 -18.44
CA ALA A 220 -8.16 -12.98 -18.17
C ALA A 220 -7.02 -12.38 -17.33
N TYR A 221 -6.60 -11.14 -17.65
CA TYR A 221 -5.61 -10.41 -16.85
C TYR A 221 -6.11 -10.14 -15.42
N GLY A 222 -7.37 -9.74 -15.25
CA GLY A 222 -7.95 -9.50 -13.93
C GLY A 222 -8.01 -10.77 -13.06
N GLU A 223 -8.33 -11.91 -13.65
CA GLU A 223 -8.30 -13.22 -12.98
C GLU A 223 -6.87 -13.60 -12.58
N ALA A 224 -5.90 -13.45 -13.48
CA ALA A 224 -4.49 -13.70 -13.19
C ALA A 224 -3.96 -12.75 -12.09
N PHE A 225 -4.32 -11.47 -12.14
CA PHE A 225 -3.99 -10.48 -11.12
C PHE A 225 -4.56 -10.87 -9.75
N THR A 226 -5.83 -11.27 -9.70
CA THR A 226 -6.50 -11.71 -8.47
C THR A 226 -5.87 -12.98 -7.90
N ARG A 227 -5.53 -13.95 -8.76
CA ARG A 227 -4.83 -15.18 -8.36
C ARG A 227 -3.45 -14.89 -7.76
N THR A 228 -2.72 -13.93 -8.31
CA THR A 228 -1.35 -13.59 -7.88
C THR A 228 -1.33 -12.75 -6.61
N TYR A 229 -2.12 -11.67 -6.53
CA TYR A 229 -2.05 -10.72 -5.41
C TYR A 229 -3.15 -10.90 -4.36
N GLY A 230 -4.24 -11.62 -4.69
CA GLY A 230 -5.36 -11.90 -3.79
C GLY A 230 -4.95 -12.55 -2.47
N PRO A 231 -4.13 -13.63 -2.48
CA PRO A 231 -3.68 -14.27 -1.23
C PRO A 231 -2.91 -13.32 -0.31
N LEU A 232 -2.07 -12.43 -0.87
CA LEU A 232 -1.29 -11.45 -0.09
C LEU A 232 -2.21 -10.38 0.52
N ALA A 233 -3.16 -9.85 -0.26
CA ALA A 233 -4.11 -8.86 0.22
C ALA A 233 -5.06 -9.42 1.30
N SER A 234 -5.51 -10.67 1.15
CA SER A 234 -6.39 -11.34 2.12
C SER A 234 -5.70 -11.68 3.45
N ALA A 235 -4.37 -11.82 3.45
CA ALA A 235 -3.59 -12.03 4.67
C ALA A 235 -3.42 -10.75 5.52
N MET A 236 -3.83 -9.59 5.00
CA MET A 236 -3.67 -8.31 5.69
C MET A 236 -4.64 -8.20 6.87
N VAL A 237 -4.08 -7.96 8.06
CA VAL A 237 -4.85 -7.49 9.21
C VAL A 237 -5.09 -5.98 9.06
N PRO A 238 -6.31 -5.47 9.30
CA PRO A 238 -6.59 -4.03 9.22
C PRO A 238 -5.65 -3.21 10.09
N VAL A 239 -5.19 -2.08 9.55
CA VAL A 239 -4.27 -1.15 10.22
C VAL A 239 -4.83 0.27 10.21
N GLN A 240 -4.29 1.11 11.09
CA GLN A 240 -4.61 2.53 11.13
C GLN A 240 -3.66 3.33 10.23
N CYS A 241 -4.21 4.32 9.56
CA CYS A 241 -3.48 5.30 8.76
C CYS A 241 -3.73 6.70 9.32
N ILE A 242 -2.77 7.62 9.17
CA ILE A 242 -2.95 9.03 9.51
C ILE A 242 -2.98 9.86 8.22
N VAL A 243 -3.99 10.73 8.09
CA VAL A 243 -4.19 11.67 6.98
C VAL A 243 -4.57 13.01 7.58
N ASP A 244 -3.87 14.09 7.25
CA ASP A 244 -4.14 15.45 7.75
C ASP A 244 -4.31 15.54 9.28
N GLY A 245 -3.67 14.64 10.03
CA GLY A 245 -3.74 14.55 11.49
C GLY A 245 -4.94 13.77 12.03
N GLU A 246 -5.76 13.18 11.18
CA GLU A 246 -6.88 12.30 11.52
C GLU A 246 -6.52 10.82 11.31
N THR A 247 -7.04 9.96 12.19
CA THR A 247 -6.86 8.51 12.08
C THR A 247 -7.97 7.91 11.22
N VAL A 248 -7.58 7.15 10.20
CA VAL A 248 -8.46 6.52 9.21
C VAL A 248 -8.13 5.03 9.10
N SER A 249 -9.14 4.18 8.99
CA SER A 249 -8.94 2.73 8.82
C SER A 249 -8.39 2.40 7.42
N SER A 250 -7.63 1.30 7.32
CA SER A 250 -7.13 0.80 6.03
C SER A 250 -8.22 0.57 4.98
N GLU A 251 -9.42 0.16 5.40
CA GLU A 251 -10.58 -0.04 4.53
C GLU A 251 -11.02 1.27 3.87
N ALA A 252 -11.13 2.34 4.66
CA ALA A 252 -11.47 3.66 4.15
C ALA A 252 -10.36 4.21 3.23
N VAL A 253 -9.09 3.91 3.50
CA VAL A 253 -7.97 4.28 2.60
C VAL A 253 -8.09 3.57 1.26
N VAL A 254 -8.46 2.30 1.23
CA VAL A 254 -8.67 1.53 -0.01
C VAL A 254 -9.74 2.17 -0.90
N GLU A 255 -10.86 2.57 -0.31
CA GLU A 255 -11.95 3.24 -1.01
C GLU A 255 -11.52 4.62 -1.55
N ARG A 256 -10.84 5.41 -0.71
CA ARG A 256 -10.37 6.75 -1.07
C ARG A 256 -9.24 6.73 -2.09
N ALA A 257 -8.41 5.69 -2.12
CA ALA A 257 -7.25 5.63 -3.01
C ALA A 257 -7.60 5.68 -4.50
N ILE A 258 -8.81 5.28 -4.88
CA ILE A 258 -9.30 5.40 -6.26
C ILE A 258 -9.92 6.78 -6.51
N ALA A 259 -10.61 7.33 -5.52
CA ALA A 259 -11.32 8.60 -5.62
C ALA A 259 -10.37 9.81 -5.62
N ASP A 260 -9.34 9.79 -4.78
CA ASP A 260 -8.39 10.88 -4.55
C ASP A 260 -7.36 11.06 -5.68
N GLY A 261 -7.37 10.18 -6.67
CA GLY A 261 -6.39 10.21 -7.75
C GLY A 261 -5.08 9.55 -7.35
N ASN A 262 -4.00 10.35 -7.22
CA ASN A 262 -2.69 9.80 -6.90
C ASN A 262 -2.49 9.71 -5.38
N VAL A 263 -1.97 8.58 -4.90
CA VAL A 263 -1.80 8.29 -3.48
C VAL A 263 -0.38 7.84 -3.15
N LEU A 264 0.14 8.31 -2.02
CA LEU A 264 1.37 7.85 -1.39
C LEU A 264 1.07 7.21 -0.03
N LEU A 265 1.31 5.90 0.08
CA LEU A 265 1.30 5.14 1.31
C LEU A 265 2.69 5.19 1.94
N LYS A 266 2.86 6.02 2.98
CA LYS A 266 4.13 6.24 3.68
C LYS A 266 4.16 5.45 5.00
N GLY A 267 5.30 4.87 5.36
CA GLY A 267 5.44 4.17 6.65
C GLY A 267 6.72 3.34 6.76
N ALA A 268 7.06 2.91 7.98
CA ALA A 268 8.26 2.12 8.23
C ALA A 268 8.21 0.73 7.56
N SER A 269 9.38 0.08 7.47
CA SER A 269 9.51 -1.30 6.98
C SER A 269 8.59 -2.25 7.77
N GLY A 270 7.87 -3.13 7.06
CA GLY A 270 7.01 -4.13 7.69
C GLY A 270 5.68 -3.62 8.29
N CYS A 271 5.27 -2.37 8.03
CA CYS A 271 3.98 -1.82 8.44
C CYS A 271 2.82 -2.10 7.47
N ALA A 272 2.92 -3.14 6.63
CA ALA A 272 1.87 -3.57 5.69
C ALA A 272 1.56 -2.64 4.49
N LYS A 273 2.42 -1.68 4.14
CA LYS A 273 2.23 -0.79 2.97
C LYS A 273 1.95 -1.53 1.66
N THR A 274 2.78 -2.55 1.36
CA THR A 274 2.64 -3.39 0.16
C THR A 274 1.35 -4.20 0.17
N LEU A 275 0.91 -4.68 1.34
CA LEU A 275 -0.36 -5.42 1.44
C LEU A 275 -1.56 -4.48 1.21
N LEU A 276 -1.50 -3.27 1.77
CA LEU A 276 -2.52 -2.23 1.59
C LEU A 276 -2.59 -1.79 0.12
N SER A 277 -1.44 -1.65 -0.54
CA SER A 277 -1.38 -1.27 -1.95
C SER A 277 -2.01 -2.34 -2.86
N TYR A 278 -1.76 -3.63 -2.60
CA TYR A 278 -2.44 -4.73 -3.30
C TYR A 278 -3.94 -4.78 -3.01
N LYS A 279 -4.37 -4.56 -1.76
CA LYS A 279 -5.79 -4.48 -1.40
C LYS A 279 -6.50 -3.36 -2.16
N ALA A 280 -5.86 -2.19 -2.28
CA ALA A 280 -6.37 -1.07 -3.06
C ALA A 280 -6.43 -1.38 -4.57
N ALA A 281 -5.43 -2.05 -5.12
CA ALA A 281 -5.42 -2.45 -6.52
C ALA A 281 -6.52 -3.48 -6.86
N LEU A 282 -6.76 -4.46 -5.98
CA LEU A 282 -7.86 -5.43 -6.14
C LEU A 282 -9.22 -4.78 -6.02
N PHE A 283 -9.38 -3.83 -5.09
CA PHE A 283 -10.59 -3.02 -4.99
C PHE A 283 -10.82 -2.23 -6.29
N ALA A 284 -9.76 -1.65 -6.87
CA ALA A 284 -9.86 -0.95 -8.15
C ALA A 284 -10.23 -1.86 -9.32
N LEU A 285 -9.68 -3.06 -9.36
CA LEU A 285 -10.05 -4.07 -10.35
C LEU A 285 -11.55 -4.42 -10.25
N GLY A 286 -12.07 -4.59 -9.04
CA GLY A 286 -13.50 -4.82 -8.80
C GLY A 286 -14.42 -3.67 -9.21
N HIS A 287 -13.87 -2.45 -9.31
CA HIS A 287 -14.57 -1.24 -9.77
C HIS A 287 -14.28 -0.89 -11.24
N GLY A 288 -13.82 -1.86 -12.04
CA GLY A 288 -13.63 -1.71 -13.48
C GLY A 288 -12.35 -0.99 -13.90
N CYS A 289 -11.40 -0.76 -12.99
CA CYS A 289 -10.07 -0.27 -13.34
C CYS A 289 -9.12 -1.42 -13.72
N VAL A 290 -7.97 -1.09 -14.32
CA VAL A 290 -6.94 -2.05 -14.73
C VAL A 290 -5.63 -1.74 -14.00
N PRO A 291 -5.29 -2.46 -12.91
CA PRO A 291 -4.06 -2.24 -12.17
C PRO A 291 -2.85 -2.86 -12.89
N ILE A 292 -1.71 -2.16 -12.89
CA ILE A 292 -0.42 -2.66 -13.37
C ILE A 292 0.59 -2.43 -12.24
N VAL A 293 1.19 -3.50 -11.73
CA VAL A 293 2.23 -3.42 -10.70
C VAL A 293 3.55 -2.99 -11.32
N ILE A 294 4.24 -2.08 -10.63
CA ILE A 294 5.55 -1.54 -10.97
C ILE A 294 6.44 -1.73 -9.73
N PRO A 295 7.16 -2.87 -9.61
CA PRO A 295 8.15 -3.05 -8.55
C PRO A 295 9.29 -2.05 -8.75
N ALA A 296 9.42 -1.09 -7.84
CA ALA A 296 10.37 0.01 -8.01
C ALA A 296 11.83 -0.48 -7.93
N LYS A 297 12.09 -1.60 -7.24
CA LYS A 297 13.39 -2.29 -7.19
C LYS A 297 13.89 -2.83 -8.54
N ASP A 298 13.01 -2.97 -9.52
CA ASP A 298 13.34 -3.49 -10.86
C ASP A 298 13.42 -2.38 -11.92
N PHE A 299 13.24 -1.12 -11.51
CA PHE A 299 13.33 0.02 -12.40
C PHE A 299 14.78 0.40 -12.72
N GLU A 300 15.15 0.23 -13.99
CA GLU A 300 16.46 0.57 -14.55
C GLU A 300 16.32 1.65 -15.63
N GLY A 301 15.61 2.74 -15.29
CA GLY A 301 15.47 3.91 -16.15
C GLY A 301 14.36 3.85 -17.21
N ASN A 302 13.67 2.71 -17.37
CA ASN A 302 12.58 2.56 -18.33
C ASN A 302 11.33 1.89 -17.72
N LEU A 303 10.25 2.66 -17.61
CA LEU A 303 8.98 2.18 -17.03
C LEU A 303 8.30 1.10 -17.90
N ARG A 304 8.50 1.16 -19.23
CA ARG A 304 7.92 0.19 -20.17
C ARG A 304 8.41 -1.23 -19.88
N ASP A 305 9.69 -1.37 -19.54
CA ASP A 305 10.33 -2.68 -19.38
C ASP A 305 9.86 -3.34 -18.08
N VAL A 306 9.68 -2.56 -17.01
CA VAL A 306 9.09 -3.05 -15.75
C VAL A 306 7.62 -3.43 -15.94
N ALA A 307 6.82 -2.55 -16.56
CA ALA A 307 5.40 -2.81 -16.81
C ALA A 307 5.19 -4.03 -17.72
N ASN A 308 6.01 -4.19 -18.76
CA ASN A 308 5.92 -5.35 -19.66
C ASN A 308 6.21 -6.65 -18.93
N ARG A 309 7.24 -6.69 -18.07
CA ARG A 309 7.59 -7.89 -17.29
C ARG A 309 6.42 -8.35 -16.43
N GLU A 310 5.81 -7.43 -15.68
CA GLU A 310 4.65 -7.73 -14.83
C GLU A 310 3.42 -8.12 -15.67
N ALA A 311 3.15 -7.44 -16.78
CA ALA A 311 2.06 -7.84 -17.68
C ALA A 311 2.24 -9.26 -18.22
N THR A 312 3.45 -9.64 -18.65
CA THR A 312 3.75 -10.98 -19.16
C THR A 312 3.73 -12.06 -18.08
N LEU A 313 4.05 -11.71 -16.83
CA LEU A 313 3.92 -12.62 -15.69
C LEU A 313 2.45 -13.03 -15.46
N LEU A 314 1.52 -12.13 -15.80
CA LEU A 314 0.07 -12.30 -15.65
C LEU A 314 -0.60 -12.66 -16.99
N ASP A 315 0.10 -13.42 -17.83
CA ASP A 315 -0.37 -13.99 -19.10
C ASP A 315 -0.79 -12.97 -20.18
N ALA A 316 -0.53 -11.68 -19.99
CA ALA A 316 -0.77 -10.68 -21.03
C ALA A 316 0.39 -10.60 -22.03
N ARG A 317 0.07 -10.38 -23.31
CA ARG A 317 1.10 -10.27 -24.37
C ARG A 317 2.12 -9.15 -24.13
N SER A 318 1.67 -8.02 -23.57
CA SER A 318 2.51 -6.87 -23.19
C SER A 318 1.68 -5.86 -22.41
N ALA A 319 2.35 -4.94 -21.70
CA ALA A 319 1.68 -3.80 -21.08
C ALA A 319 1.01 -2.88 -22.12
N ALA A 320 1.60 -2.75 -23.32
CA ALA A 320 1.01 -1.95 -24.39
C ALA A 320 -0.32 -2.52 -24.89
N ALA A 321 -0.45 -3.85 -24.95
CA ALA A 321 -1.69 -4.52 -25.29
C ALA A 321 -2.77 -4.28 -24.22
N LEU A 322 -2.41 -4.37 -22.93
CA LEU A 322 -3.31 -4.05 -21.81
C LEU A 322 -3.77 -2.60 -21.84
N ILE A 323 -2.86 -1.65 -22.03
CA ILE A 323 -3.18 -0.21 -22.13
C ILE A 323 -4.13 0.04 -23.31
N SER A 324 -3.89 -0.61 -24.45
CA SER A 324 -4.75 -0.46 -25.63
C SER A 324 -6.15 -1.03 -25.38
N ALA A 325 -6.24 -2.22 -24.78
CA ALA A 325 -7.50 -2.83 -24.42
C ALA A 325 -8.27 -2.00 -23.38
N ALA A 326 -7.61 -1.49 -22.35
CA ALA A 326 -8.21 -0.63 -21.34
C ALA A 326 -8.81 0.63 -21.99
N ARG A 327 -8.09 1.28 -22.90
CA ARG A 327 -8.60 2.46 -23.63
C ARG A 327 -9.77 2.14 -24.56
N LEU A 328 -9.73 0.99 -25.23
CA LEU A 328 -10.83 0.53 -26.09
C LEU A 328 -12.11 0.25 -25.29
N SER A 329 -11.98 -0.19 -24.04
CA SER A 329 -13.08 -0.50 -23.13
C SER A 329 -13.40 0.64 -22.14
N ASP A 330 -12.84 1.84 -22.33
CA ASP A 330 -12.99 3.01 -21.45
C ASP A 330 -12.72 2.71 -19.96
N ARG A 331 -11.72 1.86 -19.69
CA ARG A 331 -11.29 1.48 -18.34
C ARG A 331 -10.05 2.25 -17.93
N ARG A 332 -10.11 2.83 -16.73
CA ARG A 332 -9.01 3.60 -16.13
C ARG A 332 -7.85 2.69 -15.72
N LEU A 333 -6.62 3.15 -15.94
CA LEU A 333 -5.41 2.45 -15.49
C LEU A 333 -5.04 2.87 -14.06
N VAL A 334 -4.51 1.92 -13.29
CA VAL A 334 -3.94 2.16 -11.95
C VAL A 334 -2.49 1.66 -11.93
N LEU A 335 -1.53 2.55 -11.77
CA LEU A 335 -0.12 2.22 -11.63
C LEU A 335 0.20 1.97 -10.15
N LEU A 336 0.44 0.71 -9.79
CA LEU A 336 0.80 0.34 -8.43
C LEU A 336 2.32 0.31 -8.28
N VAL A 337 2.90 1.38 -7.77
CA VAL A 337 4.36 1.49 -7.60
C VAL A 337 4.73 0.98 -6.21
N ASP A 338 5.29 -0.22 -6.16
CA ASP A 338 5.59 -0.90 -4.91
C ASP A 338 7.05 -0.70 -4.52
N GLY A 339 7.27 -0.20 -3.29
CA GLY A 339 8.58 -0.04 -2.68
C GLY A 339 9.42 1.07 -3.31
N TYR A 340 8.90 2.30 -3.50
CA TYR A 340 9.66 3.40 -4.14
C TYR A 340 11.04 3.64 -3.50
N ASN A 341 11.19 3.41 -2.18
CA ASN A 341 12.47 3.48 -1.48
C ASN A 341 13.51 2.46 -1.98
N GLU A 342 13.05 1.34 -2.54
CA GLU A 342 13.87 0.26 -3.10
C GLU A 342 14.38 0.57 -4.52
N CYS A 343 13.88 1.64 -5.16
CA CYS A 343 14.48 2.15 -6.38
C CYS A 343 15.87 2.74 -6.08
N THR A 344 16.85 2.38 -6.91
CA THR A 344 18.22 2.89 -6.80
C THR A 344 18.22 4.42 -6.72
N PRO A 345 18.97 5.04 -5.79
CA PRO A 345 18.92 6.49 -5.58
C PRO A 345 19.09 7.34 -6.85
N SER A 346 19.95 6.93 -7.78
CA SER A 346 20.17 7.63 -9.05
C SER A 346 18.97 7.63 -10.00
N GLU A 347 18.07 6.65 -9.88
CA GLU A 347 16.94 6.45 -10.79
C GLU A 347 15.60 6.97 -10.24
N ARG A 348 15.51 7.29 -8.95
CA ARG A 348 14.28 7.75 -8.27
C ARG A 348 13.61 8.93 -8.97
N GLN A 349 14.36 9.98 -9.31
CA GLN A 349 13.80 11.12 -10.05
C GLN A 349 13.26 10.73 -11.42
N ARG A 350 13.92 9.78 -12.09
CA ARG A 350 13.51 9.29 -13.40
C ARG A 350 12.26 8.41 -13.28
N LEU A 351 12.14 7.62 -12.22
CA LEU A 351 10.94 6.87 -11.90
C LEU A 351 9.74 7.81 -11.68
N THR A 352 9.86 8.82 -10.81
CA THR A 352 8.78 9.82 -10.58
C THR A 352 8.36 10.49 -11.89
N ARG A 353 9.33 10.93 -12.71
CA ARG A 353 9.07 11.53 -14.02
C ARG A 353 8.32 10.58 -14.96
N SER A 354 8.72 9.31 -15.00
CA SER A 354 8.11 8.30 -15.86
C SER A 354 6.67 7.99 -15.45
N ILE A 355 6.41 7.89 -14.15
CA ILE A 355 5.05 7.72 -13.59
C ILE A 355 4.18 8.93 -13.94
N ALA A 356 4.67 10.14 -13.70
CA ALA A 356 3.95 11.37 -14.01
C ALA A 356 3.65 11.52 -15.52
N ALA A 357 4.57 11.08 -16.38
CA ALA A 357 4.35 11.04 -17.82
C ALA A 357 3.29 10.00 -18.21
N ALA A 358 3.31 8.80 -17.60
CA ALA A 358 2.34 7.75 -17.85
C ALA A 358 0.92 8.16 -17.41
N ILE A 359 0.78 8.77 -16.23
CA ILE A 359 -0.48 9.33 -15.73
C ILE A 359 -1.07 10.32 -16.74
N ARG A 360 -0.28 11.31 -17.18
CA ARG A 360 -0.75 12.30 -18.15
C ARG A 360 -1.09 11.71 -19.51
N ARG A 361 -0.31 10.73 -19.99
CA ARG A 361 -0.48 10.15 -21.32
C ARG A 361 -1.69 9.21 -21.41
N TYR A 362 -1.98 8.49 -20.33
CA TYR A 362 -2.98 7.41 -20.34
C TYR A 362 -4.16 7.66 -19.40
N ASP A 363 -4.26 8.85 -18.81
CA ASP A 363 -5.28 9.20 -17.80
C ASP A 363 -5.33 8.19 -16.63
N ALA A 364 -4.15 7.75 -16.20
CA ALA A 364 -3.99 6.79 -15.13
C ALA A 364 -3.96 7.48 -13.76
N ILE A 365 -4.07 6.69 -12.68
CA ILE A 365 -3.70 7.10 -11.33
C ILE A 365 -2.53 6.27 -10.82
N ALA A 366 -1.82 6.76 -9.80
CA ALA A 366 -0.78 5.99 -9.13
C ALA A 366 -1.08 5.76 -7.66
N ILE A 367 -0.83 4.54 -7.20
CA ILE A 367 -0.77 4.19 -5.77
C ILE A 367 0.69 3.81 -5.50
N VAL A 368 1.38 4.61 -4.70
CA VAL A 368 2.81 4.45 -4.44
C VAL A 368 3.03 4.04 -2.99
N SER A 369 3.77 2.96 -2.73
CA SER A 369 4.22 2.60 -1.37
C SER A 369 5.68 3.03 -1.16
N SER A 370 5.99 3.64 -0.01
CA SER A 370 7.37 4.05 0.30
C SER A 370 7.61 4.24 1.80
N SER A 371 8.86 4.14 2.23
CA SER A 371 9.32 4.65 3.52
C SER A 371 9.87 6.09 3.45
N ILE A 372 10.15 6.59 2.24
CA ILE A 372 10.73 7.91 2.00
C ILE A 372 9.76 8.81 1.24
N GLU A 373 10.11 10.09 1.10
CA GLU A 373 9.38 11.02 0.24
C GLU A 373 9.72 10.81 -1.23
N LEU A 374 8.77 11.14 -2.09
CA LEU A 374 8.98 11.11 -3.53
C LEU A 374 9.95 12.22 -3.91
N GLU A 375 11.02 11.85 -4.61
CA GLU A 375 11.86 12.86 -5.24
C GLU A 375 11.07 13.52 -6.36
N ARG A 376 11.11 14.85 -6.42
CA ARG A 376 10.28 15.65 -7.33
C ARG A 376 8.77 15.42 -7.11
N HIS A 377 8.32 15.47 -5.86
CA HIS A 377 6.90 15.42 -5.50
C HIS A 377 6.05 16.47 -6.24
N ASP A 378 6.65 17.58 -6.69
CA ASP A 378 6.03 18.60 -7.53
C ASP A 378 5.51 18.03 -8.87
N LEU A 379 6.13 16.97 -9.39
CA LEU A 379 5.73 16.33 -10.65
C LEU A 379 4.60 15.31 -10.49
N LEU A 380 4.43 14.79 -9.27
CA LEU A 380 3.44 13.78 -8.92
C LEU A 380 2.77 14.19 -7.60
N PRO A 381 1.88 15.21 -7.62
CA PRO A 381 1.10 15.56 -6.45
C PRO A 381 0.23 14.37 -6.07
N ALA A 382 0.35 13.93 -4.82
CA ALA A 382 -0.32 12.76 -4.28
C ALA A 382 -0.85 13.05 -2.87
N HIS A 383 -1.99 12.46 -2.53
CA HIS A 383 -2.53 12.45 -1.17
C HIS A 383 -1.75 11.46 -0.31
N TRP A 384 -1.40 11.86 0.91
CA TRP A 384 -0.49 11.08 1.77
C TRP A 384 -1.25 10.37 2.87
N TYR A 385 -0.98 9.07 2.98
CA TYR A 385 -1.49 8.22 4.06
C TYR A 385 -0.31 7.65 4.82
N VAL A 386 -0.16 8.01 6.09
CA VAL A 386 0.91 7.46 6.94
C VAL A 386 0.41 6.19 7.62
N VAL A 387 0.81 5.04 7.09
CA VAL A 387 0.50 3.72 7.64
C VAL A 387 1.25 3.55 8.96
N GLN A 388 0.50 3.37 10.04
CA GLN A 388 1.06 3.29 11.39
C GLN A 388 1.73 1.94 11.66
N ALA A 389 2.71 1.94 12.56
CA ALA A 389 3.23 0.70 13.12
C ALA A 389 2.13 -0.05 13.87
N PRO A 390 2.11 -1.40 13.84
CA PRO A 390 1.06 -2.17 14.49
C PRO A 390 1.16 -2.02 16.02
N ASP A 391 0.03 -1.69 16.64
CA ASP A 391 -0.10 -1.73 18.09
C ASP A 391 -0.10 -3.18 18.61
N MET A 392 -0.22 -3.35 19.93
CA MET A 392 -0.23 -4.70 20.52
C MET A 392 -1.40 -5.55 20.02
N ALA A 393 -2.58 -4.97 19.85
CA ALA A 393 -3.77 -5.70 19.40
C ALA A 393 -3.60 -6.22 17.96
N ILE A 394 -3.08 -5.38 17.07
CA ILE A 394 -2.75 -5.74 15.68
C ILE A 394 -1.64 -6.79 15.66
N LYS A 395 -0.57 -6.63 16.45
CA LYS A 395 0.51 -7.62 16.56
C LYS A 395 0.00 -8.99 16.99
N GLN A 396 -0.88 -9.03 17.99
CA GLN A 396 -1.53 -10.27 18.45
C GLN A 396 -2.41 -10.91 17.37
N ALA A 397 -3.18 -10.11 16.62
CA ALA A 397 -4.00 -10.61 15.53
C ALA A 397 -3.14 -11.22 14.40
N ILE A 398 -2.05 -10.55 14.01
CA ILE A 398 -1.10 -11.05 13.00
C ILE A 398 -0.47 -12.37 13.48
N ALA A 399 0.02 -12.41 14.72
CA ALA A 399 0.65 -13.61 15.28
C ALA A 399 -0.33 -14.78 15.36
N ARG A 400 -1.58 -14.55 15.78
CA ARG A 400 -2.64 -15.57 15.85
C ARG A 400 -2.94 -16.17 14.48
N ASN A 401 -3.07 -15.32 13.45
CA ASN A 401 -3.29 -15.77 12.08
C ASN A 401 -2.11 -16.62 11.58
N ALA A 402 -0.88 -16.24 11.93
CA ALA A 402 0.32 -16.95 11.52
C ALA A 402 0.51 -18.30 12.26
N ALA A 403 0.03 -18.39 13.50
CA ALA A 403 0.06 -19.60 14.34
C ALA A 403 -1.06 -20.60 14.04
N GLY A 404 -1.89 -20.35 13.02
CA GLY A 404 -3.05 -21.21 12.70
C GLY A 404 -4.15 -21.21 13.77
N GLY A 405 -4.28 -20.13 14.55
CA GLY A 405 -5.32 -19.99 15.58
C GLY A 405 -4.96 -20.46 16.99
N ALA A 406 -3.70 -20.83 17.25
CA ALA A 406 -3.23 -21.18 18.60
C ALA A 406 -3.31 -20.00 19.61
N SER A 407 -3.33 -20.31 20.92
CA SER A 407 -3.42 -19.30 21.98
C SER A 407 -2.23 -18.34 21.98
N VAL A 408 -2.53 -17.03 22.04
CA VAL A 408 -1.57 -15.91 21.93
C VAL A 408 -0.91 -15.56 23.26
N GLU A 409 -1.46 -16.04 24.39
CA GLU A 409 -0.93 -15.74 25.73
C GLU A 409 0.52 -16.19 25.90
N VAL A 410 0.96 -17.19 25.14
CA VAL A 410 2.35 -17.71 25.15
C VAL A 410 3.35 -16.71 24.55
N PHE A 411 2.91 -15.72 23.75
CA PHE A 411 3.80 -14.86 22.96
C PHE A 411 3.74 -13.37 23.31
N SER A 412 2.94 -12.96 24.31
CA SER A 412 2.75 -11.53 24.65
C SER A 412 4.06 -10.80 24.90
N ASP A 413 4.98 -11.44 25.62
CA ASP A 413 6.26 -10.86 26.01
C ASP A 413 7.17 -10.65 24.79
N LEU A 414 7.18 -11.61 23.85
CA LEU A 414 7.91 -11.50 22.58
C LEU A 414 7.26 -10.48 21.63
N LEU A 415 5.92 -10.37 21.64
CA LEU A 415 5.21 -9.34 20.87
C LEU A 415 5.46 -7.93 21.41
N GLY A 416 5.78 -7.82 22.70
CA GLY A 416 6.26 -6.60 23.36
C GLY A 416 7.55 -6.06 22.76
N THR A 417 8.45 -6.93 22.30
CA THR A 417 9.80 -6.54 21.86
C THR A 417 9.92 -6.29 20.36
N VAL A 418 8.89 -6.59 19.56
CA VAL A 418 8.88 -6.41 18.10
C VAL A 418 8.09 -5.18 17.66
N GLY A 419 8.52 -4.55 16.58
CA GLY A 419 7.98 -3.25 16.13
C GLY A 419 7.15 -3.30 14.84
N SER A 420 7.20 -4.39 14.09
CA SER A 420 6.58 -4.51 12.76
C SER A 420 5.65 -5.71 12.63
N GLY A 421 4.78 -5.68 11.62
CA GLY A 421 3.84 -6.77 11.35
C GLY A 421 4.55 -8.04 10.87
N LEU A 422 5.65 -7.89 10.12
CA LEU A 422 6.45 -9.03 9.71
C LEU A 422 7.07 -9.77 10.90
N GLU A 423 7.63 -9.03 11.86
CA GLU A 423 8.20 -9.61 13.07
C GLU A 423 7.11 -10.32 13.90
N ALA A 424 5.94 -9.70 14.07
CA ALA A 424 4.82 -10.34 14.76
C ALA A 424 4.36 -11.63 14.07
N ARG A 425 4.37 -11.67 12.72
CA ARG A 425 4.08 -12.88 11.95
C ARG A 425 5.11 -13.97 12.22
N ILE A 426 6.41 -13.64 12.24
CA ILE A 426 7.47 -14.60 12.54
C ILE A 426 7.35 -15.14 13.97
N VAL A 427 7.05 -14.28 14.95
CA VAL A 427 6.78 -14.68 16.34
C VAL A 427 5.62 -15.68 16.39
N GLY A 428 4.52 -15.43 15.66
CA GLY A 428 3.41 -16.38 15.57
C GLY A 428 3.78 -17.72 14.93
N GLN A 429 4.73 -17.75 14.00
CA GLN A 429 5.19 -18.98 13.34
C GLN A 429 6.17 -19.80 14.19
N LEU A 430 7.00 -19.14 15.00
CA LEU A 430 8.07 -19.79 15.75
C LEU A 430 7.83 -19.91 17.26
N GLY A 431 6.92 -19.14 17.84
CA GLY A 431 7.05 -18.66 19.23
C GLY A 431 7.31 -19.69 20.34
N GLN A 432 7.00 -20.99 20.16
CA GLN A 432 7.35 -22.03 21.13
C GLN A 432 8.83 -22.42 21.12
N SER A 433 9.55 -22.20 20.01
CA SER A 433 10.96 -22.53 19.84
C SER A 433 11.91 -21.35 20.11
N LEU A 434 11.37 -20.15 20.38
CA LEU A 434 12.17 -18.95 20.60
C LEU A 434 12.54 -18.75 22.08
N PRO A 435 13.84 -18.63 22.42
CA PRO A 435 14.26 -18.27 23.76
C PRO A 435 13.77 -16.89 24.20
N ALA A 436 13.55 -16.73 25.50
CA ALA A 436 13.25 -15.42 26.09
C ALA A 436 14.42 -14.43 25.88
N GLY A 437 14.12 -13.24 25.35
CA GLY A 437 15.13 -12.22 25.07
C GLY A 437 15.86 -12.37 23.72
N THR A 438 15.29 -13.15 22.80
CA THR A 438 15.76 -13.26 21.41
C THR A 438 15.95 -11.87 20.78
N THR A 439 17.12 -11.62 20.17
CA THR A 439 17.40 -10.35 19.48
C THR A 439 16.60 -10.28 18.18
N LYS A 440 16.45 -9.06 17.62
CA LYS A 440 15.84 -8.90 16.30
C LYS A 440 16.53 -9.72 15.22
N TYR A 441 17.85 -9.85 15.25
CA TYR A 441 18.58 -10.74 14.34
C TYR A 441 18.24 -12.21 14.61
N GLY A 442 18.31 -12.64 15.87
CA GLY A 442 18.03 -14.02 16.28
C GLY A 442 16.62 -14.49 15.88
N LEU A 443 15.63 -13.59 15.86
CA LEU A 443 14.28 -13.89 15.37
C LEU A 443 14.28 -14.32 13.90
N PHE A 444 15.00 -13.59 13.04
CA PHE A 444 15.09 -13.89 11.61
C PHE A 444 16.02 -15.07 11.33
N ASP A 445 17.12 -15.21 12.07
CA ASP A 445 18.02 -16.37 11.96
C ASP A 445 17.28 -17.66 12.33
N ALA A 446 16.58 -17.69 13.46
CA ALA A 446 15.77 -18.84 13.88
C ALA A 446 14.69 -19.17 12.83
N TYR A 447 14.04 -18.15 12.26
CA TYR A 447 13.05 -18.33 11.19
C TYR A 447 13.61 -19.02 9.96
N VAL A 448 14.77 -18.56 9.50
CA VAL A 448 15.41 -19.12 8.31
C VAL A 448 15.94 -20.52 8.58
N ARG A 449 16.50 -20.77 9.76
CA ARG A 449 16.97 -22.11 10.16
C ARG A 449 15.82 -23.12 10.17
N GLU A 450 14.68 -22.76 10.76
CA GLU A 450 13.48 -23.61 10.78
C GLU A 450 13.02 -23.97 9.36
N ARG A 451 12.99 -22.99 8.45
CA ARG A 451 12.55 -23.19 7.05
C ARG A 451 13.51 -24.00 6.19
N LEU A 452 14.81 -23.86 6.43
CA LEU A 452 15.83 -24.53 5.63
C LEU A 452 16.25 -25.90 6.18
N GLY A 453 15.95 -26.17 7.45
CA GLY A 453 16.27 -27.43 8.12
C GLY A 453 17.75 -27.80 7.93
N PRO A 454 18.08 -28.98 7.38
CA PRO A 454 19.47 -29.40 7.16
C PRO A 454 20.30 -28.45 6.28
N ALA A 455 19.66 -27.69 5.39
CA ALA A 455 20.34 -26.77 4.48
C ALA A 455 20.63 -25.39 5.10
N ALA A 456 20.28 -25.17 6.38
CA ALA A 456 20.33 -23.83 6.99
C ALA A 456 21.71 -23.18 6.95
N SER A 457 22.78 -23.89 7.31
CA SER A 457 24.14 -23.33 7.35
C SER A 457 24.64 -22.87 5.99
N ASP A 458 24.45 -23.70 4.96
CA ASP A 458 24.85 -23.36 3.58
C ASP A 458 23.92 -22.29 2.99
N GLY A 459 22.63 -22.35 3.30
CA GLY A 459 21.64 -21.37 2.88
C GLY A 459 21.91 -19.99 3.45
N ILE A 460 22.18 -19.86 4.76
CA ILE A 460 22.54 -18.59 5.41
C ILE A 460 23.82 -18.02 4.79
N ARG A 461 24.83 -18.87 4.52
CA ARG A 461 26.05 -18.46 3.84
C ARG A 461 25.75 -17.90 2.45
N ALA A 462 24.94 -18.59 1.65
CA ALA A 462 24.54 -18.15 0.32
C ALA A 462 23.74 -16.84 0.38
N LEU A 463 22.74 -16.73 1.26
CA LEU A 463 21.94 -15.52 1.46
C LEU A 463 22.83 -14.33 1.86
N SER A 464 23.82 -14.53 2.73
CA SER A 464 24.76 -13.48 3.13
C SER A 464 25.64 -13.01 1.96
N ARG A 465 26.07 -13.92 1.08
CA ARG A 465 26.82 -13.54 -0.14
C ARG A 465 25.95 -12.74 -1.10
N VAL A 466 24.71 -13.16 -1.31
CA VAL A 466 23.73 -12.45 -2.16
C VAL A 466 23.43 -11.06 -1.59
N ALA A 467 23.12 -10.97 -0.30
CA ALA A 467 22.84 -9.71 0.39
C ALA A 467 24.04 -8.76 0.38
N GLY A 468 25.24 -9.29 0.60
CA GLY A 468 26.48 -8.53 0.50
C GLY A 468 26.68 -7.92 -0.88
N MET A 469 26.47 -8.69 -1.96
CA MET A 469 26.59 -8.20 -3.33
C MET A 469 25.52 -7.15 -3.68
N MET A 470 24.28 -7.34 -3.22
CA MET A 470 23.20 -6.35 -3.37
C MET A 470 23.53 -5.04 -2.65
N THR A 471 24.04 -5.13 -1.42
CA THR A 471 24.44 -3.98 -0.59
C THR A 471 25.61 -3.21 -1.21
N ASP A 472 26.66 -3.90 -1.66
CA ASP A 472 27.83 -3.30 -2.29
C ASP A 472 27.46 -2.51 -3.57
N ARG A 473 26.34 -2.86 -4.21
CA ARG A 473 25.82 -2.22 -5.42
C ARG A 473 24.67 -1.25 -5.17
N VAL A 474 24.23 -1.10 -3.91
CA VAL A 474 23.07 -0.28 -3.55
C VAL A 474 21.82 -0.69 -4.37
N SER A 475 21.58 -2.01 -4.45
CA SER A 475 20.47 -2.61 -5.20
C SER A 475 19.63 -3.52 -4.30
N PHE A 476 18.33 -3.62 -4.60
CA PHE A 476 17.40 -4.53 -3.94
C PHE A 476 17.12 -5.81 -4.73
N GLY A 477 17.78 -5.97 -5.89
CA GLY A 477 17.68 -7.13 -6.75
C GLY A 477 18.91 -7.36 -7.62
N LEU A 478 19.05 -8.58 -8.12
CA LEU A 478 20.06 -9.00 -9.09
C LEU A 478 19.37 -9.58 -10.32
N SER A 479 19.98 -9.48 -11.50
CA SER A 479 19.57 -10.31 -12.63
C SER A 479 19.89 -11.78 -12.36
N VAL A 480 19.16 -12.71 -12.98
CA VAL A 480 19.44 -14.16 -12.91
C VAL A 480 20.88 -14.44 -13.32
N ARG A 481 21.39 -13.76 -14.35
CA ARG A 481 22.79 -13.91 -14.81
C ARG A 481 23.81 -13.48 -13.76
N GLU A 482 23.51 -12.48 -12.95
CA GLU A 482 24.40 -12.04 -11.87
C GLU A 482 24.37 -13.00 -10.70
N LEU A 483 23.20 -13.56 -10.40
CA LEU A 483 23.09 -14.62 -9.41
C LEU A 483 23.85 -15.87 -9.86
N ASP A 484 23.73 -16.27 -11.13
CA ASP A 484 24.46 -17.43 -11.68
C ASP A 484 25.97 -17.23 -11.54
N ARG A 485 26.49 -16.06 -11.96
CA ARG A 485 27.92 -15.72 -11.80
C ARG A 485 28.38 -15.69 -10.33
N LEU A 486 27.53 -15.19 -9.43
CA LEU A 486 27.82 -15.20 -8.00
C LEU A 486 27.88 -16.64 -7.49
N SER A 487 26.93 -17.48 -7.89
CA SER A 487 26.87 -18.88 -7.50
C SER A 487 28.08 -19.68 -8.00
N ASP A 488 28.50 -19.46 -9.24
CA ASP A 488 29.71 -20.08 -9.79
C ASP A 488 30.96 -19.66 -9.00
N ARG A 489 31.07 -18.38 -8.65
CA ARG A 489 32.23 -17.84 -7.90
C ARG A 489 32.27 -18.34 -6.45
N GLU A 490 31.13 -18.39 -5.78
CA GLU A 490 31.04 -18.73 -4.36
C GLU A 490 30.77 -20.22 -4.11
N GLY A 491 30.63 -21.03 -5.16
CA GLY A 491 30.34 -22.46 -5.06
C GLY A 491 28.94 -22.79 -4.53
N VAL A 492 27.94 -21.94 -4.84
CA VAL A 492 26.55 -22.14 -4.38
C VAL A 492 25.82 -23.06 -5.35
N ALA A 493 25.43 -24.25 -4.89
CA ALA A 493 24.73 -25.22 -5.71
C ALA A 493 23.35 -24.71 -6.18
N GLY A 494 22.98 -24.99 -7.44
CA GLY A 494 21.68 -24.61 -8.00
C GLY A 494 20.48 -25.19 -7.22
N ALA A 495 20.62 -26.41 -6.69
CA ALA A 495 19.62 -27.02 -5.82
C ALA A 495 19.37 -26.20 -4.54
N LEU A 496 20.43 -25.62 -3.95
CA LEU A 496 20.28 -24.76 -2.78
C LEU A 496 19.52 -23.47 -3.12
N LEU A 497 19.78 -22.85 -4.27
CA LEU A 497 19.00 -21.68 -4.73
C LEU A 497 17.52 -22.00 -4.89
N GLN A 498 17.19 -23.19 -5.42
CA GLN A 498 15.80 -23.64 -5.51
C GLN A 498 15.18 -23.83 -4.13
N THR A 499 15.91 -24.39 -3.16
CA THR A 499 15.46 -24.48 -1.76
C THR A 499 15.20 -23.10 -1.16
N LEU A 500 16.08 -22.11 -1.39
CA LEU A 500 15.88 -20.74 -0.91
C LEU A 500 14.63 -20.08 -1.51
N GLN A 501 14.31 -20.39 -2.77
CA GLN A 501 13.09 -19.92 -3.44
C GLN A 501 11.84 -20.63 -2.91
N ALA A 502 11.88 -21.96 -2.77
CA ALA A 502 10.77 -22.73 -2.20
C ALA A 502 10.47 -22.32 -0.75
N ALA A 503 11.50 -21.94 0.01
CA ALA A 503 11.38 -21.40 1.37
C ALA A 503 10.92 -19.93 1.41
N ASN A 504 10.65 -19.29 0.26
CA ASN A 504 10.23 -17.88 0.14
C ASN A 504 11.20 -16.90 0.85
N LEU A 505 12.50 -17.16 0.72
CA LEU A 505 13.57 -16.27 1.19
C LEU A 505 14.12 -15.41 0.05
N LEU A 506 14.14 -15.98 -1.16
CA LEU A 506 14.42 -15.29 -2.41
C LEU A 506 13.23 -15.43 -3.36
N ASP A 507 12.80 -14.33 -3.95
CA ASP A 507 11.80 -14.30 -5.00
C ASP A 507 12.47 -14.15 -6.36
N LYS A 508 12.06 -14.98 -7.31
CA LYS A 508 12.40 -14.82 -8.72
C LYS A 508 11.17 -14.27 -9.47
N ARG A 509 11.29 -13.07 -10.03
CA ARG A 509 10.26 -12.45 -10.87
C ARG A 509 10.85 -12.15 -12.24
N GLY A 510 10.39 -12.88 -13.25
CA GLY A 510 10.98 -12.84 -14.59
C GLY A 510 12.47 -13.17 -14.56
N ASP A 511 13.30 -12.20 -14.96
CA ASP A 511 14.76 -12.29 -15.02
C ASP A 511 15.47 -11.68 -13.80
N ARG A 512 14.73 -11.34 -12.74
CA ARG A 512 15.24 -10.72 -11.52
C ARG A 512 15.07 -11.62 -10.30
N VAL A 513 16.03 -11.55 -9.39
CA VAL A 513 16.03 -12.22 -8.09
C VAL A 513 16.23 -11.19 -6.99
N SER A 514 15.39 -11.24 -5.96
CA SER A 514 15.43 -10.34 -4.80
C SER A 514 15.09 -11.09 -3.52
N PHE A 515 15.35 -10.51 -2.36
CA PHE A 515 14.78 -11.04 -1.12
C PHE A 515 13.26 -10.84 -1.11
N SER A 516 12.53 -11.78 -0.49
CA SER A 516 11.07 -11.68 -0.36
C SER A 516 10.60 -10.52 0.52
N HIS A 517 11.51 -9.97 1.33
CA HIS A 517 11.29 -8.75 2.11
C HIS A 517 12.61 -8.02 2.39
N GLU A 518 12.58 -6.67 2.43
CA GLU A 518 13.77 -5.84 2.69
C GLU A 518 14.47 -6.17 4.02
N MET A 519 13.72 -6.59 5.03
CA MET A 519 14.28 -7.03 6.32
C MET A 519 15.15 -8.29 6.20
N PHE A 520 14.82 -9.24 5.31
CA PHE A 520 15.71 -10.39 5.08
C PHE A 520 17.02 -9.94 4.45
N LEU A 521 16.97 -9.03 3.47
CA LEU A 521 18.16 -8.41 2.90
C LEU A 521 19.01 -7.76 4.00
N ASN A 522 18.41 -6.96 4.89
CA ASN A 522 19.16 -6.28 5.96
C ASN A 522 19.77 -7.25 6.99
N VAL A 523 19.07 -8.33 7.34
CA VAL A 523 19.59 -9.39 8.23
C VAL A 523 20.82 -10.06 7.62
N PHE A 524 20.73 -10.49 6.36
CA PHE A 524 21.83 -11.20 5.72
C PHE A 524 22.96 -10.27 5.26
N ALA A 525 22.68 -8.99 5.03
CA ALA A 525 23.70 -7.97 4.85
C ALA A 525 24.47 -7.73 6.15
N ALA A 526 23.79 -7.73 7.30
CA ALA A 526 24.44 -7.65 8.60
C ALA A 526 25.38 -8.85 8.85
N GLU A 527 24.92 -10.07 8.54
CA GLU A 527 25.75 -11.28 8.60
C GLU A 527 26.95 -11.19 7.62
N ALA A 528 26.75 -10.62 6.43
CA ALA A 528 27.84 -10.39 5.48
C ALA A 528 28.88 -9.40 6.01
N ILE A 529 28.46 -8.33 6.69
CA ILE A 529 29.35 -7.35 7.34
C ILE A 529 30.19 -8.04 8.41
N LEU A 530 29.55 -8.80 9.31
CA LEU A 530 30.25 -9.50 10.39
C LEU A 530 31.24 -10.54 9.85
N ARG A 531 30.85 -11.32 8.84
CA ARG A 531 31.77 -12.29 8.19
C ARG A 531 32.98 -11.64 7.55
N ARG A 532 32.84 -10.44 6.97
CA ARG A 532 33.97 -9.69 6.39
C ARG A 532 34.86 -9.07 7.47
N ALA A 533 34.27 -8.58 8.56
CA ALA A 533 34.99 -7.97 9.66
C ALA A 533 35.72 -9.00 10.54
N GLY A 534 35.19 -10.23 10.64
CA GLY A 534 35.69 -11.23 11.58
C GLY A 534 35.57 -10.74 13.02
N GLU A 535 36.60 -10.96 13.82
CA GLU A 535 36.68 -10.51 15.22
C GLU A 535 37.21 -9.07 15.37
N ASN A 536 37.30 -8.30 14.29
CA ASN A 536 37.84 -6.94 14.32
C ASN A 536 36.74 -5.89 14.61
N PRO A 537 36.69 -5.29 15.83
CA PRO A 537 35.70 -4.27 16.16
C PRO A 537 35.81 -3.01 15.29
N ASP A 538 37.01 -2.60 14.93
CA ASP A 538 37.22 -1.36 14.14
C ASP A 538 36.63 -1.50 12.74
N ALA A 539 36.71 -2.70 12.15
CA ALA A 539 36.09 -3.02 10.87
C ALA A 539 34.55 -3.00 10.95
N VAL A 540 33.97 -3.51 12.04
CA VAL A 540 32.52 -3.44 12.29
C VAL A 540 32.08 -1.98 12.45
N VAL A 541 32.77 -1.20 13.27
CA VAL A 541 32.47 0.23 13.49
C VAL A 541 32.60 1.02 12.19
N ALA A 542 33.65 0.78 11.40
CA ALA A 542 33.84 1.41 10.10
C ALA A 542 32.68 1.09 9.13
N ALA A 543 32.21 -0.16 9.12
CA ALA A 543 31.04 -0.55 8.33
C ALA A 543 29.77 0.14 8.82
N LEU A 544 29.51 0.17 10.13
CA LEU A 544 28.31 0.79 10.70
C LEU A 544 28.26 2.32 10.53
N ARG A 545 29.40 2.98 10.34
CA ARG A 545 29.46 4.41 10.03
C ARG A 545 29.07 4.75 8.58
N GLN A 546 28.99 3.76 7.69
CA GLN A 546 28.61 4.00 6.30
C GLN A 546 27.09 4.30 6.21
N PRO A 547 26.68 5.40 5.52
CA PRO A 547 25.27 5.76 5.40
C PRO A 547 24.37 4.65 4.83
N GLN A 548 24.90 3.85 3.91
CA GLN A 548 24.18 2.74 3.28
C GLN A 548 23.82 1.59 4.24
N HIS A 549 24.46 1.50 5.41
CA HIS A 549 24.19 0.47 6.43
C HIS A 549 23.30 0.96 7.57
N LEU A 550 22.69 2.15 7.47
CA LEU A 550 21.88 2.74 8.54
C LEU A 550 20.78 1.78 9.03
N GLU A 551 20.03 1.18 8.10
CA GLU A 551 18.94 0.22 8.39
C GLU A 551 19.45 -1.16 8.86
N MET A 552 20.74 -1.45 8.70
CA MET A 552 21.38 -2.73 9.06
C MET A 552 21.95 -2.70 10.48
N LYS A 553 22.17 -1.51 11.06
CA LYS A 553 22.67 -1.34 12.44
C LYS A 553 21.96 -2.21 13.48
N PRO A 554 20.61 -2.32 13.51
CA PRO A 554 19.94 -3.20 14.48
C PRO A 554 20.36 -4.65 14.37
N PHE A 555 20.53 -5.12 13.14
CA PHE A 555 20.80 -6.52 12.83
C PHE A 555 22.25 -6.86 13.08
N VAL A 556 23.20 -5.98 12.71
CA VAL A 556 24.63 -6.18 12.99
C VAL A 556 24.87 -6.28 14.49
N LEU A 557 24.35 -5.33 15.28
CA LEU A 557 24.55 -5.33 16.73
C LEU A 557 23.88 -6.53 17.41
N GLY A 558 22.71 -6.94 16.92
CA GLY A 558 21.99 -8.11 17.42
C GLY A 558 22.56 -9.47 16.98
N ALA A 559 23.46 -9.49 16.00
CA ALA A 559 24.11 -10.69 15.46
C ALA A 559 25.50 -10.95 16.06
N ILE A 560 26.11 -9.98 16.74
CA ILE A 560 27.36 -10.19 17.45
C ILE A 560 27.06 -11.08 18.66
N ASP A 561 27.56 -12.31 18.68
CA ASP A 561 27.38 -13.24 19.81
C ASP A 561 28.36 -12.96 20.97
N ASP A 562 29.57 -12.49 20.66
CA ASP A 562 30.59 -12.16 21.67
C ASP A 562 30.28 -10.82 22.37
N ASP A 563 29.91 -10.90 23.64
CA ASP A 563 29.63 -9.75 24.50
C ASP A 563 30.82 -8.77 24.57
N HIS A 564 32.07 -9.26 24.54
CA HIS A 564 33.25 -8.40 24.57
C HIS A 564 33.39 -7.60 23.27
N LEU A 565 33.28 -8.26 22.12
CA LEU A 565 33.24 -7.60 20.80
C LEU A 565 32.10 -6.58 20.74
N ARG A 566 30.90 -6.94 21.19
CA ARG A 566 29.72 -6.06 21.17
C ARG A 566 29.96 -4.79 21.98
N ARG A 567 30.48 -4.91 23.20
CA ARG A 567 30.77 -3.75 24.08
C ARG A 567 31.83 -2.83 23.48
N ARG A 568 32.86 -3.38 22.83
CA ARG A 568 33.86 -2.58 22.11
C ARG A 568 33.22 -1.79 20.97
N VAL A 569 32.44 -2.46 20.11
CA VAL A 569 31.72 -1.80 19.02
C VAL A 569 30.78 -0.71 19.53
N LEU A 570 29.99 -0.99 20.57
CA LEU A 570 29.05 -0.02 21.14
C LEU A 570 29.74 1.21 21.73
N SER A 571 30.92 1.04 22.35
CA SER A 571 31.68 2.15 22.95
C SER A 571 32.22 3.14 21.91
N ASP A 572 32.44 2.69 20.67
CA ASP A 572 32.99 3.51 19.58
C ASP A 572 31.93 4.09 18.62
N LEU A 573 30.65 3.77 18.86
CA LEU A 573 29.50 4.33 18.13
C LEU A 573 28.94 5.54 18.88
N SER A 574 28.81 6.69 18.19
CA SER A 574 28.27 7.94 18.78
C SER A 574 26.87 8.27 18.27
N ASP A 575 26.05 7.26 17.99
CA ASP A 575 24.68 7.44 17.48
C ASP A 575 23.65 7.35 18.61
N THR A 576 22.94 8.45 18.89
CA THR A 576 21.86 8.47 19.89
C THR A 576 20.82 7.39 19.64
N TRP A 577 20.46 7.16 18.38
CA TRP A 577 19.49 6.13 18.00
C TRP A 577 19.95 4.71 18.36
N VAL A 578 21.26 4.42 18.28
CA VAL A 578 21.81 3.12 18.71
C VAL A 578 21.65 2.98 20.22
N VAL A 579 22.04 3.98 21.00
CA VAL A 579 21.91 3.94 22.46
C VAL A 579 20.44 3.77 22.88
N SER A 580 19.53 4.55 22.29
CA SER A 580 18.09 4.41 22.51
C SER A 580 17.56 3.01 22.12
N GLY A 581 18.09 2.43 21.05
CA GLY A 581 17.78 1.07 20.63
C GLY A 581 18.26 0.00 21.62
N CYS A 582 19.45 0.18 22.21
CA CYS A 582 19.95 -0.66 23.29
C CYS A 582 19.02 -0.59 24.51
N LEU A 583 18.65 0.63 24.94
CA LEU A 583 17.78 0.86 26.10
C LEU A 583 16.38 0.25 25.91
N ALA A 584 15.86 0.29 24.69
CA ALA A 584 14.61 -0.38 24.32
C ALA A 584 14.73 -1.92 24.21
N GLY A 585 15.93 -2.49 24.35
CA GLY A 585 16.16 -3.93 24.26
C GLY A 585 16.24 -4.50 22.84
N ASN A 586 16.27 -3.66 21.81
CA ASN A 586 16.20 -4.08 20.40
C ASN A 586 17.39 -4.96 19.97
N PHE A 587 18.53 -4.84 20.67
CA PHE A 587 19.78 -5.54 20.35
C PHE A 587 20.15 -6.61 21.39
N GLY A 588 19.17 -7.03 22.21
CA GLY A 588 19.37 -8.07 23.23
C GLY A 588 19.68 -7.55 24.62
N ARG A 589 19.63 -8.48 25.59
CA ARG A 589 19.72 -8.18 27.03
C ARG A 589 21.07 -7.62 27.46
N ASP A 590 22.17 -8.11 26.89
CA ASP A 590 23.51 -7.61 27.24
C ASP A 590 23.74 -6.18 26.69
N ALA A 591 23.31 -5.88 25.46
CA ALA A 591 23.35 -4.53 24.92
C ALA A 591 22.50 -3.55 25.75
N ALA A 592 21.31 -3.98 26.18
CA ALA A 592 20.49 -3.22 27.11
C ALA A 592 21.20 -2.98 28.44
N ARG A 593 21.79 -4.02 29.05
CA ARG A 593 22.55 -3.91 30.30
C ARG A 593 23.72 -2.93 30.15
N TRP A 594 24.51 -3.05 29.08
CA TRP A 594 25.61 -2.14 28.79
C TRP A 594 25.11 -0.69 28.69
N ALA A 595 24.00 -0.42 27.98
CA ALA A 595 23.48 0.93 27.85
C ALA A 595 22.93 1.49 29.17
N ASN A 596 22.32 0.65 30.00
CA ASN A 596 21.89 1.05 31.35
C ASN A 596 23.10 1.47 32.21
N VAL A 597 24.13 0.62 32.28
CA VAL A 597 25.38 0.93 33.00
C VAL A 597 26.01 2.22 32.47
N ARG A 598 26.05 2.39 31.15
CA ARG A 598 26.62 3.59 30.53
C ARG A 598 25.83 4.85 30.85
N CYS A 599 24.50 4.77 30.89
CA CYS A 599 23.65 5.87 31.34
C CYS A 599 23.95 6.24 32.80
N ASP A 600 24.09 5.26 33.68
CA ASP A 600 24.37 5.49 35.11
C ASP A 600 25.74 6.17 35.30
N GLU A 601 26.77 5.74 34.57
CA GLU A 601 28.10 6.38 34.56
C GLU A 601 28.03 7.84 34.08
N VAL A 602 27.29 8.11 33.00
CA VAL A 602 27.15 9.46 32.45
C VAL A 602 26.34 10.35 33.40
N LEU A 603 25.27 9.84 34.01
CA LEU A 603 24.47 10.57 35.00
C LEU A 603 25.29 10.90 36.26
N ALA A 604 26.13 9.99 36.74
CA ALA A 604 27.04 10.26 37.85
C ALA A 604 28.03 11.39 37.53
N ARG A 605 28.52 11.47 36.28
CA ARG A 605 29.36 12.58 35.82
C ARG A 605 28.59 13.90 35.71
N VAL A 606 27.32 13.86 35.31
CA VAL A 606 26.44 15.03 35.31
C VAL A 606 26.25 15.55 36.74
N GLU A 607 26.05 14.65 37.71
CA GLU A 607 25.96 15.02 39.11
C GLU A 607 27.25 15.70 39.62
N GLN A 608 28.42 15.15 39.27
CA GLN A 608 29.70 15.76 39.61
C GLN A 608 29.84 17.16 39.00
N GLU A 609 29.46 17.35 37.73
CA GLU A 609 29.45 18.65 37.06
C GLU A 609 28.52 19.65 37.78
N ILE A 610 27.31 19.23 38.16
CA ILE A 610 26.36 20.06 38.93
C ILE A 610 27.00 20.53 40.24
N GLY A 611 27.78 19.68 40.92
CA GLY A 611 28.47 20.03 42.15
C GLY A 611 29.56 21.10 41.98
N THR A 612 30.17 21.20 40.81
CA THR A 612 31.37 22.04 40.56
C THR A 612 31.12 23.22 39.63
N VAL A 613 30.07 23.21 38.81
CA VAL A 613 29.79 24.24 37.80
C VAL A 613 29.72 25.65 38.39
N ARG A 614 30.36 26.61 37.74
CA ARG A 614 30.31 28.05 38.10
C ARG A 614 29.93 28.88 36.90
N PHE A 615 29.39 30.07 37.15
CA PHE A 615 28.94 30.98 36.10
C PHE A 615 29.61 32.35 36.18
N ASP A 616 29.77 33.02 35.05
CA ASP A 616 30.20 34.41 34.98
C ASP A 616 29.20 35.25 34.20
N LEU A 617 29.18 36.56 34.49
CA LEU A 617 28.42 37.53 33.71
C LEU A 617 29.19 37.84 32.43
N SER A 618 28.52 37.78 31.29
CA SER A 618 29.16 37.98 29.99
C SER A 618 28.23 38.70 29.03
N LYS A 619 28.55 39.95 28.68
CA LYS A 619 27.77 40.76 27.73
C LYS A 619 27.86 40.24 26.28
N HIS A 620 28.73 39.27 26.02
CA HIS A 620 28.93 38.68 24.70
C HIS A 620 27.95 37.55 24.37
N PHE A 621 27.17 37.09 25.36
CA PHE A 621 26.16 36.06 25.18
C PHE A 621 24.75 36.63 25.31
N SER A 622 23.81 36.08 24.53
CA SER A 622 22.40 36.52 24.46
C SER A 622 21.69 36.58 25.81
N TRP A 623 22.15 35.79 26.79
CA TRP A 623 21.55 35.70 28.13
C TRP A 623 22.38 36.35 29.24
N ASN A 624 23.47 37.01 28.89
CA ASN A 624 24.36 37.72 29.80
C ASN A 624 25.04 36.87 30.89
N VAL A 625 24.95 35.55 30.78
CA VAL A 625 25.51 34.56 31.69
C VAL A 625 26.18 33.47 30.86
N GLN A 626 27.36 33.03 31.27
CA GLN A 626 28.08 31.90 30.68
C GLN A 626 28.57 30.96 31.77
N ALA A 627 28.63 29.66 31.50
CA ALA A 627 29.30 28.72 32.40
C ALA A 627 30.83 28.83 32.25
N ARG A 628 31.58 28.68 33.35
CA ARG A 628 33.04 28.69 33.34
C ARG A 628 33.56 27.40 32.69
N PRO A 629 34.28 27.47 31.56
CA PRO A 629 34.72 26.29 30.82
C PRO A 629 35.54 25.29 31.65
N GLU A 630 36.28 25.76 32.66
CA GLU A 630 37.13 24.95 33.55
C GLU A 630 36.32 24.17 34.59
N THR A 631 35.05 24.53 34.79
CA THR A 631 34.13 23.87 35.72
C THR A 631 33.20 22.88 35.03
N LEU A 632 33.29 22.78 33.71
CA LEU A 632 32.50 21.87 32.90
C LEU A 632 33.24 20.55 32.68
N GLN A 633 32.48 19.47 32.59
CA GLN A 633 32.98 18.17 32.19
C GLN A 633 33.30 18.16 30.69
N GLU A 634 34.30 17.38 30.30
CA GLU A 634 34.56 17.10 28.90
C GLU A 634 33.70 15.93 28.41
N TRP A 635 32.67 16.26 27.63
CA TRP A 635 31.76 15.27 27.03
C TRP A 635 32.27 14.81 25.67
N THR A 636 32.65 13.54 25.58
CA THR A 636 33.00 12.87 24.32
C THR A 636 31.80 12.80 23.39
N SER A 637 32.00 12.58 22.09
CA SER A 637 30.88 12.39 21.14
C SER A 637 29.93 11.26 21.57
N HIS A 638 30.48 10.20 22.15
CA HIS A 638 29.70 9.09 22.69
C HIS A 638 28.89 9.51 23.92
N ASP A 639 29.47 10.27 24.86
CA ASP A 639 28.73 10.78 26.02
C ASP A 639 27.54 11.62 25.61
N ARG A 640 27.70 12.49 24.60
CA ARG A 640 26.61 13.33 24.09
C ARG A 640 25.50 12.49 23.49
N ALA A 641 25.84 11.40 22.80
CA ALA A 641 24.86 10.45 22.28
C ALA A 641 24.05 9.80 23.42
N VAL A 642 24.70 9.44 24.52
CA VAL A 642 24.07 8.88 25.73
C VAL A 642 23.17 9.92 26.43
N LEU A 643 23.65 11.15 26.62
CA LEU A 643 22.87 12.26 27.21
C LEU A 643 21.58 12.52 26.40
N ALA A 644 21.68 12.54 25.07
CA ALA A 644 20.54 12.71 24.19
C ALA A 644 19.56 11.52 24.25
N ALA A 645 20.07 10.29 24.41
CA ALA A 645 19.24 9.08 24.54
C ALA A 645 18.45 9.07 25.86
N ILE A 646 19.08 9.51 26.96
CA ILE A 646 18.41 9.69 28.26
C ILE A 646 17.21 10.65 28.11
N GLY A 647 17.38 11.77 27.39
CA GLY A 647 16.29 12.70 27.12
C GLY A 647 15.09 12.07 26.41
N GLN A 648 15.32 11.10 25.51
CA GLN A 648 14.25 10.36 24.83
C GLN A 648 13.55 9.35 25.76
N ASP A 649 14.28 8.74 26.68
CA ASP A 649 13.76 7.77 27.65
C ASP A 649 12.84 8.39 28.71
N LEU A 650 12.98 9.69 28.98
CA LEU A 650 12.07 10.42 29.87
C LEU A 650 10.62 10.32 29.41
N VAL A 651 10.39 10.34 28.09
CA VAL A 651 9.03 10.23 27.52
C VAL A 651 8.47 8.82 27.74
N ARG A 652 9.34 7.80 27.79
CA ARG A 652 8.96 6.43 28.15
C ARG A 652 8.79 6.22 29.66
N GLY A 653 8.94 7.28 30.46
CA GLY A 653 8.88 7.21 31.92
C GLY A 653 10.11 6.62 32.59
N GLN A 654 11.14 6.28 31.82
CA GLN A 654 12.37 5.72 32.37
C GLN A 654 13.28 6.84 32.86
N ARG A 655 13.95 6.61 34.00
CA ARG A 655 14.93 7.54 34.62
C ARG A 655 14.39 8.93 35.00
N LEU A 656 13.09 9.18 34.88
CA LEU A 656 12.51 10.48 35.18
C LEU A 656 12.80 10.91 36.61
N ASP A 657 12.66 10.00 37.58
CA ASP A 657 12.95 10.31 38.99
C ASP A 657 14.41 10.70 39.23
N HIS A 658 15.34 9.98 38.59
CA HIS A 658 16.77 10.28 38.71
C HIS A 658 17.10 11.63 38.06
N VAL A 659 16.55 11.94 36.89
CA VAL A 659 16.76 13.24 36.24
C VAL A 659 16.09 14.38 37.04
N LEU A 660 14.91 14.17 37.62
CA LEU A 660 14.27 15.15 38.51
C LEU A 660 15.12 15.43 39.75
N ASP A 661 15.78 14.44 40.33
CA ASP A 661 16.72 14.63 41.45
C ASP A 661 17.94 15.49 41.02
N LEU A 662 18.54 15.19 39.86
CA LEU A 662 19.64 16.00 39.30
C LEU A 662 19.20 17.45 39.04
N ILE A 663 17.99 17.65 38.53
CA ILE A 663 17.42 19.00 38.34
C ILE A 663 17.26 19.72 39.68
N GLY A 664 16.79 19.03 40.73
CA GLY A 664 16.70 19.60 42.08
C GLY A 664 18.07 20.02 42.63
N LYS A 665 19.10 19.19 42.43
CA LYS A 665 20.49 19.52 42.78
C LYS A 665 21.02 20.72 41.99
N MET A 666 20.72 20.79 40.69
CA MET A 666 21.07 21.95 39.86
C MET A 666 20.35 23.22 40.32
N ASP A 667 19.06 23.17 40.64
CA ASP A 667 18.33 24.33 41.13
C ASP A 667 18.91 24.87 42.45
N LYS A 668 19.38 24.00 43.35
CA LYS A 668 20.12 24.39 44.55
C LYS A 668 21.42 25.11 44.19
N ARG A 669 22.19 24.57 43.24
CA ARG A 669 23.42 25.22 42.74
C ARG A 669 23.14 26.57 42.08
N LEU A 670 22.07 26.68 41.29
CA LEU A 670 21.67 27.93 40.65
C LEU A 670 21.26 28.98 41.69
N ALA A 671 20.65 28.59 42.80
CA ALA A 671 20.33 29.50 43.90
C ALA A 671 21.60 30.05 44.58
N GLU A 672 22.61 29.20 44.79
CA GLU A 672 23.93 29.60 45.32
C GLU A 672 24.63 30.59 44.38
N GLU A 673 24.69 30.26 43.08
CA GLU A 673 25.34 31.09 42.07
C GLU A 673 24.58 32.40 41.81
N HIS A 674 23.24 32.36 41.89
CA HIS A 674 22.42 33.57 41.87
C HIS A 674 22.80 34.50 43.03
N GLY A 675 22.93 33.96 44.26
CA GLY A 675 23.37 34.74 45.42
C GLY A 675 24.75 35.38 45.22
N ARG A 676 25.71 34.59 44.70
CA ARG A 676 27.09 35.04 44.44
C ARG A 676 27.17 36.15 43.39
N LEU A 677 26.36 36.09 42.33
CA LEU A 677 26.43 37.01 41.19
C LEU A 677 25.44 38.18 41.27
N LEU A 678 24.54 38.20 42.27
CA LEU A 678 23.41 39.14 42.34
C LEU A 678 23.84 40.61 42.33
N ASP A 679 24.82 40.97 43.15
CA ASP A 679 25.24 42.37 43.30
C ASP A 679 25.88 42.90 42.02
N GLU A 680 26.69 42.08 41.37
CA GLU A 680 27.33 42.45 40.10
C GLU A 680 26.30 42.50 38.95
N ALA A 681 25.36 41.55 38.91
CA ALA A 681 24.29 41.56 37.92
C ALA A 681 23.37 42.79 38.07
N ARG A 682 23.11 43.24 39.31
CA ARG A 682 22.33 44.46 39.60
C ARG A 682 23.03 45.71 39.08
N LYS A 683 24.34 45.85 39.31
CA LYS A 683 25.12 46.98 38.78
C LYS A 683 25.04 47.03 37.25
N GLN A 684 25.08 45.87 36.61
CA GLN A 684 25.05 45.75 35.15
C GLN A 684 23.64 45.68 34.55
N LYS A 685 22.58 45.70 35.37
CA LYS A 685 21.16 45.57 34.98
C LYS A 685 20.86 44.30 34.15
N LEU A 686 21.44 43.17 34.53
CA LEU A 686 21.34 41.90 33.80
C LEU A 686 20.29 40.96 34.42
N GLY A 687 19.56 40.24 33.56
CA GLY A 687 18.55 39.25 33.95
C GLY A 687 19.14 37.92 34.42
N LEU A 688 19.75 37.89 35.61
CA LEU A 688 20.55 36.78 36.11
C LEU A 688 19.81 35.42 36.15
N ARG A 689 18.58 35.37 36.66
CA ARG A 689 17.81 34.11 36.77
C ARG A 689 17.51 33.48 35.43
N SER A 690 17.17 34.30 34.44
CA SER A 690 16.87 33.80 33.09
C SER A 690 18.14 33.25 32.44
N GLY A 691 19.28 33.94 32.59
CA GLY A 691 20.54 33.44 32.04
C GLY A 691 21.03 32.16 32.70
N LEU A 692 20.98 32.07 34.03
CA LEU A 692 21.32 30.83 34.75
C LEU A 692 20.43 29.66 34.33
N TYR A 693 19.11 29.87 34.23
CA TYR A 693 18.17 28.83 33.79
C TYR A 693 18.44 28.38 32.35
N ALA A 694 18.62 29.34 31.44
CA ALA A 694 18.81 29.05 30.03
C ALA A 694 20.12 28.27 29.79
N MET A 695 21.21 28.65 30.47
CA MET A 695 22.48 27.93 30.37
C MET A 695 22.43 26.51 30.94
N SER A 696 21.58 26.24 31.93
CA SER A 696 21.51 24.93 32.60
C SER A 696 20.49 23.95 32.00
N TYR A 697 19.44 24.42 31.32
CA TYR A 697 18.33 23.56 30.89
C TYR A 697 18.00 23.62 29.39
N THR A 698 18.25 24.74 28.70
CA THR A 698 17.80 24.87 27.30
C THR A 698 18.89 24.56 26.28
N GLY A 699 20.17 24.70 26.65
CA GLY A 699 21.33 24.49 25.76
C GLY A 699 21.49 25.64 24.75
N PHE A 700 22.73 26.07 24.51
CA PHE A 700 23.10 27.04 23.48
C PHE A 700 24.49 26.70 22.94
N ALA A 701 24.66 26.85 21.62
CA ALA A 701 25.88 26.49 20.89
C ALA A 701 27.19 26.83 21.66
N GLY A 702 27.93 25.79 22.09
CA GLY A 702 29.15 25.89 22.89
C GLY A 702 29.52 24.60 23.65
N ARG A 703 30.39 24.70 24.66
CA ARG A 703 30.54 23.66 25.70
C ARG A 703 29.33 23.74 26.63
N GLU A 704 28.41 22.81 26.48
CA GLU A 704 27.17 22.76 27.25
C GLU A 704 27.32 21.94 28.53
N ILE A 705 26.62 22.36 29.57
CA ILE A 705 26.40 21.56 30.79
C ILE A 705 25.68 20.26 30.38
N GLY A 706 26.11 19.12 30.91
CA GLY A 706 25.56 17.80 30.59
C GLY A 706 24.05 17.71 30.85
N LEU A 707 23.56 18.35 31.92
CA LEU A 707 22.12 18.41 32.21
C LEU A 707 21.32 19.15 31.12
N ALA A 708 21.88 20.21 30.54
CA ALA A 708 21.22 20.95 29.45
C ALA A 708 21.04 20.06 28.22
N GLN A 709 21.99 19.17 27.93
CA GLN A 709 21.91 18.22 26.81
C GLN A 709 20.80 17.17 27.00
N ILE A 710 20.45 16.82 28.24
CA ILE A 710 19.32 15.93 28.56
C ILE A 710 17.98 16.65 28.36
N CYS A 711 17.87 17.90 28.82
CA CYS A 711 16.61 18.65 28.82
C CYS A 711 16.30 19.33 27.46
N SER A 712 17.32 19.76 26.71
CA SER A 712 17.16 20.52 25.46
C SER A 712 16.26 19.84 24.41
N PRO A 713 16.31 18.51 24.19
CA PRO A 713 15.40 17.83 23.26
C PRO A 713 13.91 18.04 23.58
N ALA A 714 13.55 18.09 24.87
CA ALA A 714 12.17 18.35 25.30
C ALA A 714 11.76 19.80 25.00
N HIS A 715 12.66 20.76 25.23
CA HIS A 715 12.41 22.18 24.99
C HIS A 715 12.30 22.57 23.51
N SER A 716 13.11 21.93 22.66
CA SER A 716 13.23 22.23 21.22
C SER A 716 12.16 21.59 20.35
N GLY A 717 11.35 20.68 20.89
CA GLY A 717 10.37 19.92 20.11
C GLY A 717 10.95 18.70 19.41
N HIS A 718 12.23 18.35 19.61
CA HIS A 718 12.85 17.22 18.93
C HIS A 718 12.24 15.86 19.31
N LEU A 719 11.46 15.79 20.40
CA LEU A 719 10.77 14.57 20.81
C LEU A 719 9.39 14.39 20.14
N TYR A 720 8.91 15.32 19.28
CA TYR A 720 7.58 15.24 18.66
C TYR A 720 7.38 14.02 17.74
N GLN A 721 8.47 13.52 17.15
CA GLN A 721 8.45 12.32 16.30
C GLN A 721 8.66 11.01 17.09
N GLY A 722 8.79 11.09 18.42
CA GLY A 722 9.00 9.97 19.32
C GLY A 722 7.71 9.38 19.90
N PRO A 723 7.82 8.36 20.78
CA PRO A 723 6.68 7.82 21.51
C PRO A 723 5.99 8.90 22.32
N LYS A 724 4.68 8.74 22.59
CA LYS A 724 3.96 9.60 23.53
C LYS A 724 4.34 9.26 24.97
N ILE A 725 4.07 10.18 25.88
CA ILE A 725 4.31 9.96 27.31
C ILE A 725 3.52 8.74 27.77
N ALA A 726 4.22 7.79 28.40
CA ALA A 726 3.57 6.64 29.00
C ALA A 726 2.61 7.09 30.12
N ALA A 727 1.41 6.52 30.18
CA ALA A 727 0.41 6.86 31.20
C ALA A 727 0.95 6.71 32.63
N GLU A 728 1.83 5.73 32.84
CA GLU A 728 2.52 5.43 34.11
C GLU A 728 3.40 6.58 34.63
N VAL A 729 3.79 7.52 33.75
CA VAL A 729 4.55 8.70 34.16
C VAL A 729 3.74 9.60 35.10
N ASN A 730 2.41 9.59 34.97
CA ASN A 730 1.46 10.37 35.77
C ASN A 730 1.93 11.82 36.04
N LEU A 731 2.25 12.54 34.96
CA LEU A 731 2.75 13.92 35.04
C LEU A 731 1.82 14.83 35.86
N HIS A 732 0.52 14.59 35.76
CA HIS A 732 -0.51 15.33 36.46
C HIS A 732 -0.35 15.20 37.98
N GLU A 733 -0.25 13.97 38.52
CA GLU A 733 -0.02 13.73 39.94
C GLU A 733 1.33 14.29 40.40
N ARG A 734 2.37 14.12 39.59
CA ARG A 734 3.71 14.66 39.92
C ARG A 734 3.70 16.18 40.06
N LEU A 735 3.02 16.89 39.15
CA LEU A 735 2.89 18.35 39.20
C LEU A 735 2.11 18.86 40.42
N HIS A 736 1.29 18.02 41.06
CA HIS A 736 0.60 18.37 42.32
C HIS A 736 1.54 18.46 43.52
N SER A 737 2.73 17.83 43.45
CA SER A 737 3.68 17.86 44.56
C SER A 737 4.07 19.30 44.96
N GLU A 738 4.01 19.59 46.26
CA GLU A 738 4.33 20.92 46.81
C GLU A 738 5.83 21.25 46.82
N ASN A 739 6.68 20.23 46.72
CA ASN A 739 8.11 20.35 46.94
C ASN A 739 8.94 20.49 45.65
N LEU A 740 8.29 20.66 44.49
CA LEU A 740 9.00 20.77 43.22
C LEU A 740 9.74 22.10 43.06
N SER A 741 11.00 22.03 42.64
CA SER A 741 11.83 23.18 42.30
C SER A 741 11.44 23.77 40.92
N PRO A 742 11.84 25.02 40.60
CA PRO A 742 11.48 25.66 39.33
C PRO A 742 11.92 24.87 38.08
N GLY A 743 13.12 24.28 38.10
CA GLY A 743 13.60 23.40 37.02
C GLY A 743 12.77 22.14 36.88
N GLN A 744 12.40 21.48 38.00
CA GLN A 744 11.59 20.26 37.99
C GLN A 744 10.21 20.52 37.39
N VAL A 745 9.56 21.62 37.79
CA VAL A 745 8.31 22.05 37.17
C VAL A 745 8.49 22.33 35.67
N GLY A 746 9.60 22.98 35.30
CA GLY A 746 9.94 23.26 33.91
C GLY A 746 9.99 22.00 33.04
N LEU A 747 10.73 20.98 33.46
CA LEU A 747 10.83 19.73 32.72
C LEU A 747 9.45 19.04 32.59
N LEU A 748 8.68 18.95 33.67
CA LEU A 748 7.36 18.28 33.65
C LEU A 748 6.37 18.97 32.71
N ILE A 749 6.35 20.31 32.68
CA ILE A 749 5.51 21.08 31.74
C ILE A 749 5.95 20.88 30.29
N GLU A 750 7.26 20.80 30.06
CA GLU A 750 7.82 20.59 28.73
C GLU A 750 7.56 19.18 28.21
N LEU A 751 7.63 18.18 29.10
CA LEU A 751 7.23 16.81 28.79
C LEU A 751 5.76 16.75 28.41
N ASP A 752 4.85 17.45 29.09
CA ASP A 752 3.40 17.42 28.80
C ASP A 752 3.03 17.74 27.33
N LYS A 753 3.89 18.44 26.59
CA LYS A 753 3.75 18.64 25.13
C LYS A 753 3.66 17.33 24.34
N TYR A 754 4.14 16.24 24.91
CA TYR A 754 4.22 14.91 24.31
C TYR A 754 3.17 13.93 24.88
N SER A 755 2.23 14.40 25.70
CA SER A 755 1.08 13.61 26.18
C SER A 755 0.08 13.27 25.04
N GLU A 756 -0.74 12.23 25.22
CA GLU A 756 -1.80 11.88 24.28
C GLU A 756 -2.92 12.95 24.21
N ARG A 757 -3.58 13.07 23.05
CA ARG A 757 -4.76 13.93 22.89
C ARG A 757 -5.92 13.32 23.69
N GLY A 758 -6.16 13.85 24.89
CA GLY A 758 -7.17 13.35 25.83
C GLY A 758 -6.63 13.12 27.24
N ALA A 759 -5.31 13.20 27.45
CA ALA A 759 -4.73 13.20 28.78
C ALA A 759 -5.28 14.37 29.63
N PRO A 760 -5.40 14.20 30.97
CA PRO A 760 -5.84 15.27 31.87
C PRO A 760 -5.02 16.55 31.64
N SER A 761 -5.70 17.63 31.30
CA SER A 761 -5.06 18.93 31.04
C SER A 761 -4.33 19.41 32.30
N ILE A 762 -3.06 19.78 32.15
CA ILE A 762 -2.29 20.43 33.22
C ILE A 762 -2.74 21.88 33.46
N GLY A 763 -3.50 22.45 32.52
CA GLY A 763 -4.01 23.83 32.54
C GLY A 763 -4.82 24.21 33.76
N THR A 764 -5.53 23.26 34.35
CA THR A 764 -6.33 23.42 35.56
C THR A 764 -5.48 23.74 36.80
N PHE A 765 -4.19 23.34 36.81
CA PHE A 765 -3.28 23.53 37.96
C PHE A 765 -2.17 24.55 37.70
N LEU A 766 -1.97 24.95 36.44
CA LEU A 766 -1.00 25.98 36.07
C LEU A 766 -1.12 27.25 36.94
N PRO A 767 -2.30 27.80 37.27
CA PRO A 767 -2.41 29.00 38.12
C PRO A 767 -1.87 28.80 39.55
N ALA A 768 -2.15 27.65 40.18
CA ALA A 768 -1.68 27.34 41.52
C ALA A 768 -0.15 27.13 41.53
N ILE A 769 0.35 26.38 40.55
CA ILE A 769 1.78 26.15 40.33
C ILE A 769 2.49 27.48 40.09
N LEU A 770 1.95 28.33 39.21
CA LEU A 770 2.46 29.66 38.91
C LEU A 770 2.53 30.51 40.17
N THR A 771 1.46 30.60 40.95
CA THR A 771 1.44 31.40 42.19
C THR A 771 2.55 30.97 43.15
N ARG A 772 2.79 29.66 43.27
CA ARG A 772 3.85 29.08 44.12
C ARG A 772 5.26 29.39 43.61
N ILE A 773 5.51 29.25 42.31
CA ILE A 773 6.87 29.32 41.74
C ILE A 773 7.23 30.69 41.17
N TRP A 774 6.26 31.56 40.88
CA TRP A 774 6.45 32.87 40.21
C TRP A 774 7.55 33.74 40.85
N PRO A 775 7.65 33.83 42.19
CA PRO A 775 8.69 34.63 42.84
C PRO A 775 10.11 34.10 42.58
N LYS A 776 10.26 32.83 42.17
CA LYS A 776 11.52 32.14 41.92
C LYS A 776 11.73 31.79 40.44
N ALA A 777 10.69 31.83 39.61
CA ALA A 777 10.70 31.40 38.22
C ALA A 777 11.53 32.33 37.31
N ALA A 778 12.34 31.73 36.44
CA ALA A 778 12.99 32.39 35.32
C ALA A 778 11.98 32.81 34.24
N HIS A 779 12.33 33.79 33.40
CA HIS A 779 11.44 34.28 32.34
C HIS A 779 10.99 33.16 31.36
N HIS A 780 11.88 32.23 31.03
CA HIS A 780 11.57 31.08 30.15
C HIS A 780 10.49 30.16 30.73
N LEU A 781 10.55 29.88 32.03
CA LEU A 781 9.53 29.09 32.72
C LEU A 781 8.18 29.81 32.74
N ARG A 782 8.19 31.15 32.90
CA ARG A 782 6.98 31.99 32.81
C ARG A 782 6.39 32.02 31.40
N LEU A 783 7.22 31.99 30.36
CA LEU A 783 6.76 31.91 28.97
C LEU A 783 6.17 30.53 28.64
N ALA A 784 6.84 29.43 29.04
CA ALA A 784 6.37 28.08 28.78
C ALA A 784 4.98 27.81 29.41
N THR A 785 4.82 28.22 30.67
CA THR A 785 3.53 28.19 31.40
C THR A 785 2.46 29.08 30.74
N HIS A 786 2.81 30.29 30.32
CA HIS A 786 1.87 31.17 29.60
C HIS A 786 1.46 30.63 28.23
N ALA A 787 2.40 30.06 27.46
CA ALA A 787 2.11 29.47 26.16
C ALA A 787 1.12 28.30 26.30
N ARG A 788 1.29 27.46 27.33
CA ARG A 788 0.39 26.32 27.57
C ARG A 788 -1.03 26.75 27.94
N SER A 789 -1.17 27.73 28.83
CA SER A 789 -2.49 28.30 29.18
C SER A 789 -3.24 28.94 28.00
N ARG A 790 -2.56 29.33 26.91
CA ARG A 790 -3.20 29.84 25.68
C ARG A 790 -3.66 28.73 24.74
N TYR A 791 -2.94 27.62 24.67
CA TYR A 791 -3.31 26.46 23.84
C TYR A 791 -4.52 25.68 24.39
N GLU A 792 -4.83 25.85 25.68
CA GLU A 792 -5.91 25.13 26.36
C GLU A 792 -7.20 25.97 26.54
N ARG A 793 -7.28 27.17 25.96
CA ARG A 793 -8.59 27.83 25.84
C ARG A 793 -9.42 27.04 24.83
N PRO A 794 -10.61 26.52 25.20
CA PRO A 794 -11.52 26.05 24.18
C PRO A 794 -11.80 27.21 23.22
N CYS A 795 -11.82 26.94 21.91
CA CYS A 795 -12.53 27.79 20.97
C CYS A 795 -13.99 27.82 21.40
N ALA A 796 -14.31 28.73 22.34
CA ALA A 796 -15.65 29.21 22.56
C ALA A 796 -15.87 30.34 21.55
N GLN A 797 -16.26 29.96 20.34
CA GLN A 797 -17.28 30.60 19.51
C GLN A 797 -17.55 29.76 18.27
#